data_AF-F0YMV2-F1
#
_entry.id   AF-F0YMV2-F1
#
_cell.length_a   1.000
_cell.length_b   1.000
_cell.length_c   1.000
_cell.angle_alpha   90.00
_cell.angle_beta   90.00
_cell.angle_gamma   90.00
#
_symmetry.space_group_name_H-M   'P 1'
#
loop_
_entity.id
_entity.type
_entity.pdbx_description
1 polymer ?
#
loop_
_entity_poly.entity_id
_entity_poly.type
_entity_poly.pdbx_seq_one_letter_code
_entity_poly.pdbx_strand_id
1 'polypeptide(L)'
;MGDPPDDDAEVAVAMNSVTFDRSITPTRGRGSPRHNAARDRCLSRTSEDLRELEEISQTLHDIVDEGDATAKSWSARKRGVAEAEERVFAALRQTRQAHDERRRAELEALHDGREEALAAARRELEEVASSRGALEASSAEETAALREALEALREASEARQAQLVEERGALEARHAAELESAWEDLEASHAAELRALRASLEARTADLEAVRSRSASAQSDADEARRELEASHAAQLEALRGALEADAEAVRSRGESAQSDGRRELEAAKGALEAAHAEELASLRGALEAARAEELRALEARHASEIDMARGDLEAVHDRHESAQGEADAALAAALDELEEARAARGALEAAHADELAALRDGREEALAAARRELDDATSARSALQDAHADELAKLRARQRTLPAPPPPPLLRGPTLRGEADALARHSLSDFVLDEVLACQGGTHCRLLGSFRGEAALVTLDLRGPLPDGAALAAALPEMRAALSGWSGAEYSFYAATLRAAPAPQYALQIHCPASEDAVRRARPTRFVTHVETPELYAERVEPYVRRLPPATWIDRVCALEAERVLFAGGPGRGFVVVVDSKWRSHPRFTHHEDLRAAWRGAPWTDALYLLAISRDPALRSIRDLRGAGAAAVVSAMRAALVAAARDVYGVPEGQLRLFFHYCPRFWRLHAHAARVDGPASCAADRAHLVVHVEDNLRRDPAYYRDATLSYRLREGDRLHAVLDAPA
;
A
#
# COMPACT_ATOMS: atom_id res chain seq x y z
N MET A 1 7.51 45.24 68.75
CA MET A 1 7.66 44.22 69.82
C MET A 1 8.38 43.03 69.21
N GLY A 2 9.72 42.97 69.21
CA GLY A 2 10.68 44.00 69.63
C GLY A 2 11.70 44.28 68.51
N ASP A 3 12.44 45.37 68.67
CA ASP A 3 13.27 45.99 67.63
C ASP A 3 14.79 45.78 67.93
N PRO A 4 15.77 46.48 67.31
CA PRO A 4 16.79 45.85 66.45
C PRO A 4 18.18 45.77 67.18
N PRO A 5 19.38 46.13 66.66
CA PRO A 5 19.78 47.00 65.52
C PRO A 5 19.97 46.20 64.21
N ASP A 6 20.26 46.72 63.01
CA ASP A 6 21.06 47.88 62.53
C ASP A 6 22.60 47.75 62.65
N ASP A 7 23.30 47.92 61.52
CA ASP A 7 24.59 48.64 61.40
C ASP A 7 25.02 48.69 59.91
N ASP A 8 25.07 49.89 59.34
CA ASP A 8 25.64 50.15 58.00
C ASP A 8 27.16 50.29 58.08
N ALA A 9 27.89 49.79 57.08
CA ALA A 9 29.33 50.04 56.94
C ALA A 9 29.81 50.01 55.47
N GLU A 10 29.85 51.16 54.81
CA GLU A 10 30.70 51.35 53.62
C GLU A 10 32.19 51.35 54.02
N VAL A 11 33.01 50.50 53.39
CA VAL A 11 34.47 50.69 53.33
C VAL A 11 34.97 50.38 51.91
N ALA A 12 35.82 51.27 51.39
CA ALA A 12 36.20 51.29 49.98
C ALA A 12 37.56 50.61 49.68
N VAL A 13 37.68 50.14 48.44
CA VAL A 13 38.89 50.05 47.60
C VAL A 13 40.21 49.53 48.22
N ALA A 14 40.66 48.39 47.72
CA ALA A 14 42.09 48.09 47.58
C ALA A 14 42.36 47.21 46.33
N MET A 15 42.63 47.83 45.17
CA MET A 15 43.29 47.13 44.07
C MET A 15 44.78 46.94 44.43
N ASN A 16 45.21 45.70 44.60
CA ASN A 16 46.63 45.36 44.70
C ASN A 16 47.04 44.44 43.54
N SER A 17 47.71 45.03 42.55
CA SER A 17 48.36 44.29 41.47
C SER A 17 49.58 43.52 42.01
N VAL A 18 49.52 42.19 42.03
CA VAL A 18 50.69 41.37 42.38
C VAL A 18 51.65 41.30 41.21
N THR A 19 52.73 42.07 41.29
CA THR A 19 53.88 41.94 40.39
C THR A 19 54.65 40.67 40.71
N PHE A 20 54.82 39.78 39.73
CA PHE A 20 55.71 38.61 39.85
C PHE A 20 57.16 39.07 40.05
N ASP A 21 57.75 38.75 41.21
CA ASP A 21 59.19 38.92 41.44
C ASP A 21 59.98 37.91 40.58
N ARG A 22 61.04 38.38 39.94
CA ARG A 22 61.92 37.61 39.05
C ARG A 22 63.30 37.38 39.69
N SER A 23 63.34 36.87 40.92
CA SER A 23 64.61 36.75 41.68
C SER A 23 64.85 35.42 42.43
N ILE A 24 64.55 34.26 41.80
CA ILE A 24 65.05 32.96 42.28
C ILE A 24 66.27 32.51 41.45
N THR A 25 67.47 32.78 41.93
CA THR A 25 68.73 32.22 41.38
C THR A 25 69.01 30.84 42.01
N PRO A 26 69.03 29.74 41.25
CA PRO A 26 69.26 28.41 41.81
C PRO A 26 70.74 28.18 42.17
N THR A 27 70.99 27.64 43.36
CA THR A 27 72.32 27.21 43.80
C THR A 27 72.80 26.00 42.99
N ARG A 28 74.05 26.03 42.52
CA ARG A 28 74.63 24.99 41.64
C ARG A 28 75.00 23.72 42.40
N GLY A 29 74.08 22.77 42.50
CA GLY A 29 74.39 21.37 42.79
C GLY A 29 75.25 20.72 41.69
N ARG A 30 76.12 19.77 42.05
CA ARG A 30 77.08 19.12 41.13
C ARG A 30 76.45 18.00 40.27
N GLY A 31 75.39 18.32 39.54
CA GLY A 31 74.80 17.41 38.55
C GLY A 31 75.67 17.26 37.29
N SER A 32 75.59 16.10 36.62
CA SER A 32 76.26 15.84 35.34
C SER A 32 75.85 16.86 34.27
N PRO A 33 76.76 17.37 33.41
CA PRO A 33 76.43 18.36 32.38
C PRO A 33 75.29 17.96 31.45
N ARG A 34 75.15 16.65 31.13
CA ARG A 34 74.03 16.13 30.33
C ARG A 34 72.69 16.23 31.07
N HIS A 35 72.69 15.95 32.37
CA HIS A 35 71.48 15.93 33.20
C HIS A 35 70.93 17.35 33.41
N ASN A 36 71.80 18.31 33.73
CA ASN A 36 71.41 19.72 33.86
C ASN A 36 70.89 20.28 32.52
N ALA A 37 71.60 20.01 31.41
CA ALA A 37 71.15 20.45 30.09
C ALA A 37 69.86 19.74 29.61
N ALA A 38 69.50 18.58 30.15
CA ALA A 38 68.18 17.97 29.91
C ALA A 38 67.10 18.69 30.72
N ARG A 39 67.34 18.91 32.02
CA ARG A 39 66.42 19.57 32.95
C ARG A 39 66.05 20.99 32.50
N ASP A 40 67.05 21.79 32.13
CA ASP A 40 66.85 23.21 31.80
C ASP A 40 66.08 23.40 30.47
N ARG A 41 66.18 22.44 29.52
CA ARG A 41 65.34 22.38 28.30
C ARG A 41 63.96 21.77 28.52
N CYS A 42 63.73 21.12 29.66
CA CYS A 42 62.44 20.55 30.02
C CYS A 42 61.58 21.58 30.77
N LEU A 43 62.18 22.33 31.70
CA LEU A 43 61.54 23.42 32.43
C LEU A 43 61.00 24.53 31.51
N SER A 44 61.72 24.85 30.43
CA SER A 44 61.25 25.82 29.43
C SER A 44 59.97 25.35 28.73
N ARG A 45 59.91 24.08 28.30
CA ARG A 45 58.71 23.52 27.65
C ARG A 45 57.50 23.50 28.57
N THR A 46 57.66 23.08 29.83
CA THR A 46 56.54 23.12 30.79
C THR A 46 56.01 24.55 31.05
N SER A 47 56.82 25.59 30.81
CA SER A 47 56.36 26.98 30.87
C SER A 47 55.67 27.47 29.58
N GLU A 48 55.92 26.82 28.44
CA GLU A 48 55.19 27.04 27.19
C GLU A 48 53.84 26.31 27.24
N ASP A 49 53.81 25.05 27.68
CA ASP A 49 52.60 24.22 27.80
C ASP A 49 51.55 24.83 28.75
N LEU A 50 51.98 25.33 29.92
CA LEU A 50 51.10 26.00 30.88
C LEU A 50 50.52 27.32 30.33
N ARG A 51 51.34 28.07 29.59
CA ARG A 51 50.91 29.32 28.98
C ARG A 51 49.89 29.11 27.85
N GLU A 52 50.04 28.06 27.04
CA GLU A 52 49.03 27.74 26.02
C GLU A 52 47.68 27.36 26.67
N LEU A 53 47.70 26.70 27.83
CA LEU A 53 46.49 26.44 28.62
C LEU A 53 45.86 27.72 29.21
N GLU A 54 46.65 28.70 29.66
CA GLU A 54 46.15 30.03 30.07
C GLU A 54 45.50 30.78 28.88
N GLU A 55 46.15 30.82 27.71
CA GLU A 55 45.61 31.46 26.50
C GLU A 55 44.30 30.78 26.02
N ILE A 56 44.20 29.45 26.13
CA ILE A 56 42.94 28.72 25.84
C ILE A 56 41.86 29.01 26.90
N SER A 57 42.23 29.10 28.19
CA SER A 57 41.30 29.42 29.28
C SER A 57 40.70 30.82 29.12
N GLN A 58 41.52 31.82 28.79
CA GLN A 58 41.05 33.18 28.51
C GLN A 58 40.12 33.20 27.29
N THR A 59 40.50 32.52 26.20
CA THR A 59 39.66 32.41 24.99
C THR A 59 38.28 31.82 25.29
N LEU A 60 38.21 30.84 26.20
CA LEU A 60 36.95 30.25 26.66
C LEU A 60 36.11 31.20 27.54
N HIS A 61 36.74 32.10 28.31
CA HIS A 61 36.05 33.16 29.06
C HIS A 61 35.42 34.18 28.11
N ASP A 62 36.21 34.69 27.15
CA ASP A 62 35.79 35.72 26.20
C ASP A 62 34.59 35.26 25.35
N ILE A 63 34.57 33.98 24.95
CA ILE A 63 33.45 33.35 24.22
C ILE A 63 32.15 33.29 25.05
N VAL A 64 32.23 33.32 26.38
CA VAL A 64 31.07 33.23 27.29
C VAL A 64 30.49 34.62 27.62
N ASP A 65 31.33 35.64 27.82
CA ASP A 65 30.90 36.96 28.32
C ASP A 65 30.27 37.90 27.27
N GLU A 66 30.43 37.67 25.95
CA GLU A 66 29.77 38.49 24.92
C GLU A 66 28.23 38.29 24.89
N GLY A 67 27.50 38.96 25.77
CA GLY A 67 26.06 38.79 25.96
C GLY A 67 25.16 39.61 25.04
N ASP A 68 24.95 39.20 23.78
CA ASP A 68 23.65 39.42 23.09
C ASP A 68 23.39 38.49 21.87
N ALA A 69 22.14 38.53 21.39
CA ALA A 69 21.67 38.37 20.01
C ALA A 69 21.64 36.98 19.32
N THR A 70 20.40 36.48 19.18
CA THR A 70 19.84 35.68 18.06
C THR A 70 20.35 34.26 17.76
N ALA A 71 19.46 33.42 17.19
CA ALA A 71 19.72 32.00 16.92
C ALA A 71 20.89 31.68 15.96
N LYS A 72 21.42 32.65 15.19
CA LYS A 72 22.60 32.43 14.35
C LYS A 72 23.91 32.42 15.15
N SER A 73 24.02 33.15 16.26
CA SER A 73 25.24 33.18 17.09
C SER A 73 25.44 31.87 17.86
N TRP A 74 24.35 31.27 18.38
CA TRP A 74 24.39 30.03 19.15
C TRP A 74 25.00 28.85 18.37
N SER A 75 24.72 28.74 17.07
CA SER A 75 25.31 27.73 16.19
C SER A 75 26.80 27.95 15.90
N ALA A 76 27.30 29.18 16.02
CA ALA A 76 28.73 29.48 15.93
C ALA A 76 29.44 29.20 17.26
N ARG A 77 28.89 29.70 18.39
CA ARG A 77 29.37 29.41 19.75
C ARG A 77 29.51 27.90 20.02
N LYS A 78 28.53 27.10 19.62
CA LYS A 78 28.58 25.63 19.79
C LYS A 78 29.70 24.95 18.99
N ARG A 79 30.19 25.53 17.89
CA ARG A 79 31.39 25.05 17.18
C ARG A 79 32.66 25.49 17.90
N GLY A 80 32.78 26.77 18.26
CA GLY A 80 33.95 27.29 19.00
C GLY A 80 34.21 26.56 20.32
N VAL A 81 33.16 26.21 21.07
CA VAL A 81 33.29 25.38 22.29
C VAL A 81 33.81 23.97 21.97
N ALA A 82 33.29 23.30 20.94
CA ALA A 82 33.75 21.96 20.57
C ALA A 82 35.20 21.97 20.04
N GLU A 83 35.59 22.98 19.28
CA GLU A 83 36.96 23.19 18.80
C GLU A 83 37.94 23.48 19.96
N ALA A 84 37.50 24.23 20.98
CA ALA A 84 38.27 24.46 22.20
C ALA A 84 38.38 23.20 23.07
N GLU A 85 37.30 22.45 23.28
CA GLU A 85 37.32 21.14 23.95
C GLU A 85 38.30 20.18 23.26
N GLU A 86 38.29 20.09 21.93
CA GLU A 86 39.21 19.23 21.19
C GLU A 86 40.67 19.65 21.35
N ARG A 87 40.97 20.95 21.40
CA ARG A 87 42.32 21.47 21.71
C ARG A 87 42.76 21.11 23.14
N VAL A 88 41.90 21.29 24.15
CA VAL A 88 42.21 20.90 25.54
C VAL A 88 42.47 19.39 25.64
N PHE A 89 41.63 18.56 25.02
CA PHE A 89 41.86 17.12 24.99
C PHE A 89 43.09 16.71 24.17
N ALA A 90 43.52 17.50 23.19
CA ALA A 90 44.78 17.28 22.47
C ALA A 90 46.00 17.59 23.34
N ALA A 91 46.00 18.73 24.04
CA ALA A 91 47.06 19.09 24.99
C ALA A 91 47.21 18.04 26.10
N LEU A 92 46.12 17.67 26.77
CA LEU A 92 46.12 16.64 27.83
C LEU A 92 46.65 15.28 27.37
N ARG A 93 46.43 14.90 26.10
CA ARG A 93 47.04 13.68 25.52
C ARG A 93 48.56 13.81 25.38
N GLN A 94 49.06 14.97 24.94
CA GLN A 94 50.50 15.23 24.81
C GLN A 94 51.20 15.32 26.17
N THR A 95 50.64 16.04 27.14
CA THR A 95 51.19 16.14 28.51
C THR A 95 51.29 14.76 29.16
N ARG A 96 50.27 13.91 28.98
CA ARG A 96 50.28 12.53 29.48
C ARG A 96 51.33 11.66 28.80
N GLN A 97 51.50 11.77 27.48
CA GLN A 97 52.56 11.07 26.77
C GLN A 97 53.95 11.49 27.28
N ALA A 98 54.20 12.79 27.43
CA ALA A 98 55.47 13.31 27.96
C ALA A 98 55.75 12.86 29.40
N HIS A 99 54.71 12.74 30.24
CA HIS A 99 54.82 12.17 31.59
C HIS A 99 55.20 10.67 31.57
N ASP A 100 54.54 9.88 30.72
CA ASP A 100 54.81 8.44 30.64
C ASP A 100 56.18 8.14 29.98
N GLU A 101 56.66 9.04 29.11
CA GLU A 101 58.05 9.04 28.59
C GLU A 101 59.07 9.43 29.66
N ARG A 102 58.83 10.49 30.47
CA ARG A 102 59.68 10.83 31.63
C ARG A 102 59.82 9.64 32.58
N ARG A 103 58.69 9.01 32.92
CA ARG A 103 58.65 7.89 33.87
C ARG A 103 59.41 6.65 33.36
N ARG A 104 59.51 6.43 32.04
CA ARG A 104 60.41 5.42 31.47
C ARG A 104 61.87 5.78 31.68
N ALA A 105 62.27 7.00 31.30
CA ALA A 105 63.67 7.44 31.41
C ALA A 105 64.18 7.43 32.87
N GLU A 106 63.31 7.73 33.84
CA GLU A 106 63.63 7.61 35.28
C GLU A 106 63.83 6.15 35.71
N LEU A 107 63.00 5.22 35.23
CA LEU A 107 63.13 3.79 35.52
C LEU A 107 64.37 3.17 34.85
N GLU A 108 64.72 3.59 33.64
CA GLU A 108 65.94 3.18 32.94
C GLU A 108 67.19 3.71 33.66
N ALA A 109 67.22 4.98 34.07
CA ALA A 109 68.33 5.55 34.84
C ALA A 109 68.52 4.88 36.22
N LEU A 110 67.43 4.46 36.88
CA LEU A 110 67.48 3.67 38.12
C LEU A 110 67.96 2.22 37.90
N HIS A 111 67.77 1.67 36.69
CA HIS A 111 68.30 0.36 36.32
C HIS A 111 69.82 0.43 36.06
N ASP A 112 70.25 1.39 35.23
CA ASP A 112 71.65 1.60 34.88
C ASP A 112 72.51 1.90 36.12
N GLY A 113 72.05 2.80 37.01
CA GLY A 113 72.76 3.12 38.25
C GLY A 113 72.87 1.94 39.23
N ARG A 114 71.94 0.98 39.16
CA ARG A 114 71.99 -0.27 39.93
C ARG A 114 73.00 -1.26 39.33
N GLU A 115 73.07 -1.37 38.00
CA GLU A 115 74.10 -2.18 37.33
C GLU A 115 75.51 -1.61 37.56
N GLU A 116 75.70 -0.28 37.50
CA GLU A 116 76.99 0.34 37.84
C GLU A 116 77.41 0.06 39.29
N ALA A 117 76.48 0.16 40.25
CA ALA A 117 76.76 -0.17 41.66
C ALA A 117 77.14 -1.65 41.86
N LEU A 118 76.46 -2.57 41.18
CA LEU A 118 76.81 -4.00 41.20
C LEU A 118 78.16 -4.27 40.52
N ALA A 119 78.51 -3.54 39.46
CA ALA A 119 79.79 -3.61 38.77
C ALA A 119 80.94 -2.93 39.55
N ALA A 120 80.65 -2.03 40.49
CA ALA A 120 81.62 -1.47 41.44
C ALA A 120 81.92 -2.48 42.57
N ALA A 121 80.88 -2.97 43.25
CA ALA A 121 81.02 -3.93 44.36
C ALA A 121 81.72 -5.24 43.96
N ARG A 122 81.57 -5.69 42.69
CA ARG A 122 82.33 -6.82 42.16
C ARG A 122 83.83 -6.54 42.04
N ARG A 123 84.22 -5.34 41.61
CA ARG A 123 85.63 -4.95 41.49
C ARG A 123 86.32 -4.83 42.85
N GLU A 124 85.64 -4.27 43.85
CA GLU A 124 86.16 -4.23 45.22
C GLU A 124 86.37 -5.65 45.79
N LEU A 125 85.45 -6.59 45.52
CA LEU A 125 85.60 -8.00 45.90
C LEU A 125 86.77 -8.70 45.19
N GLU A 126 87.00 -8.40 43.90
CA GLU A 126 88.15 -8.93 43.14
C GLU A 126 89.49 -8.32 43.62
N GLU A 127 89.51 -7.04 44.00
CA GLU A 127 90.68 -6.33 44.51
C GLU A 127 91.07 -6.81 45.93
N VAL A 128 90.08 -7.06 46.80
CA VAL A 128 90.28 -7.71 48.11
C VAL A 128 90.78 -9.16 47.94
N ALA A 129 90.26 -9.90 46.96
CA ALA A 129 90.72 -11.25 46.65
C ALA A 129 92.17 -11.26 46.12
N SER A 130 92.55 -10.26 45.32
CA SER A 130 93.91 -10.07 44.81
C SER A 130 94.91 -9.74 45.93
N SER A 131 94.55 -8.78 46.80
CA SER A 131 95.39 -8.32 47.92
C SER A 131 95.77 -9.46 48.89
N ARG A 132 94.89 -10.45 49.06
CA ARG A 132 95.13 -11.64 49.89
C ARG A 132 96.23 -12.56 49.34
N GLY A 133 96.56 -12.48 48.04
CA GLY A 133 97.60 -13.31 47.41
C GLY A 133 99.03 -12.81 47.58
N ALA A 134 99.25 -11.60 48.11
CA ALA A 134 100.55 -10.93 48.12
C ALA A 134 101.25 -10.88 49.50
N LEU A 135 100.63 -11.41 50.57
CA LEU A 135 101.04 -11.18 51.97
C LEU A 135 101.49 -12.44 52.73
N GLU A 136 102.12 -13.40 52.04
CA GLU A 136 102.70 -14.62 52.66
C GLU A 136 104.24 -14.69 52.57
N ALA A 137 104.96 -13.60 52.91
CA ALA A 137 106.41 -13.65 53.15
C ALA A 137 106.93 -12.52 54.07
N SER A 138 107.29 -12.85 55.32
CA SER A 138 108.23 -12.12 56.21
C SER A 138 108.13 -10.58 56.26
N SER A 139 107.58 -9.94 57.31
CA SER A 139 108.08 -10.09 58.70
C SER A 139 107.02 -9.90 59.80
N ALA A 140 107.39 -10.14 61.07
CA ALA A 140 106.45 -10.07 62.19
C ALA A 140 106.03 -8.64 62.58
N GLU A 141 106.93 -7.65 62.50
CA GLU A 141 106.67 -6.27 62.93
C GLU A 141 105.69 -5.55 62.00
N GLU A 142 105.77 -5.80 60.70
CA GLU A 142 104.81 -5.26 59.71
C GLU A 142 103.38 -5.75 59.96
N THR A 143 103.19 -6.97 60.50
CA THR A 143 101.85 -7.48 60.87
C THR A 143 101.24 -6.84 62.11
N ALA A 144 102.01 -6.07 62.89
CA ALA A 144 101.47 -5.22 63.95
C ALA A 144 100.96 -3.90 63.35
N ALA A 145 101.80 -3.20 62.60
CA ALA A 145 101.44 -1.93 61.94
C ALA A 145 100.28 -2.08 60.94
N LEU A 146 100.23 -3.18 60.18
CA LEU A 146 99.10 -3.47 59.28
C LEU A 146 97.80 -3.76 60.01
N ARG A 147 97.84 -4.36 61.22
CA ARG A 147 96.64 -4.54 62.05
C ARG A 147 96.16 -3.22 62.62
N GLU A 148 97.06 -2.40 63.16
CA GLU A 148 96.73 -1.07 63.69
C GLU A 148 96.16 -0.16 62.58
N ALA A 149 96.73 -0.20 61.37
CA ALA A 149 96.20 0.51 60.21
C ALA A 149 94.84 -0.04 59.71
N LEU A 150 94.62 -1.36 59.78
CA LEU A 150 93.33 -1.97 59.43
C LEU A 150 92.24 -1.65 60.46
N GLU A 151 92.56 -1.66 61.75
CA GLU A 151 91.60 -1.28 62.81
C GLU A 151 91.27 0.21 62.70
N ALA A 152 92.26 1.09 62.47
CA ALA A 152 92.03 2.52 62.24
C ALA A 152 91.22 2.81 60.95
N LEU A 153 91.46 2.08 59.85
CA LEU A 153 90.64 2.15 58.63
C LEU A 153 89.21 1.64 58.87
N ARG A 154 89.06 0.63 59.72
CA ARG A 154 87.76 0.09 60.11
C ARG A 154 86.98 1.07 60.97
N GLU A 155 87.58 1.64 62.01
CA GLU A 155 86.98 2.69 62.83
C GLU A 155 86.59 3.91 61.98
N ALA A 156 87.46 4.33 61.05
CA ALA A 156 87.15 5.42 60.12
C ALA A 156 86.00 5.07 59.14
N SER A 157 85.91 3.83 58.70
CA SER A 157 84.82 3.33 57.84
C SER A 157 83.49 3.25 58.60
N GLU A 158 83.49 2.67 59.80
CA GLU A 158 82.31 2.56 60.66
C GLU A 158 81.83 3.96 61.12
N ALA A 159 82.75 4.90 61.42
CA ALA A 159 82.43 6.30 61.68
C ALA A 159 81.85 7.03 60.45
N ARG A 160 82.44 6.86 59.25
CA ARG A 160 81.91 7.46 58.02
C ARG A 160 80.56 6.87 57.63
N GLN A 161 80.32 5.58 57.91
CA GLN A 161 79.04 4.93 57.65
C GLN A 161 77.97 5.38 58.66
N ALA A 162 78.32 5.61 59.92
CA ALA A 162 77.43 6.27 60.89
C ALA A 162 77.07 7.71 60.44
N GLN A 163 78.06 8.49 60.02
CA GLN A 163 77.84 9.83 59.47
C GLN A 163 76.95 9.82 58.22
N LEU A 164 77.11 8.84 57.32
CA LEU A 164 76.24 8.69 56.15
C LEU A 164 74.80 8.31 56.51
N VAL A 165 74.58 7.56 57.60
CA VAL A 165 73.23 7.27 58.11
C VAL A 165 72.58 8.54 58.71
N GLU A 166 73.35 9.36 59.43
CA GLU A 166 72.89 10.64 59.96
C GLU A 166 72.60 11.66 58.83
N GLU A 167 73.52 11.81 57.87
CA GLU A 167 73.34 12.62 56.65
C GLU A 167 72.09 12.19 55.87
N ARG A 168 71.82 10.88 55.77
CA ARG A 168 70.62 10.35 55.09
C ARG A 168 69.34 10.63 55.88
N GLY A 169 69.33 10.39 57.19
CA GLY A 169 68.17 10.65 58.04
C GLY A 169 67.79 12.13 58.10
N ALA A 170 68.78 13.02 58.12
CA ALA A 170 68.57 14.47 58.04
C ALA A 170 67.99 14.92 56.68
N LEU A 171 68.29 14.20 55.60
CA LEU A 171 67.79 14.49 54.24
C LEU A 171 66.39 13.89 54.02
N GLU A 172 66.14 12.68 54.53
CA GLU A 172 64.82 12.04 54.61
C GLU A 172 63.83 12.93 55.39
N ALA A 173 64.24 13.47 56.55
CA ALA A 173 63.41 14.35 57.37
C ALA A 173 63.09 15.70 56.68
N ARG A 174 64.04 16.28 55.92
CA ARG A 174 63.78 17.51 55.15
C ARG A 174 62.81 17.27 54.01
N HIS A 175 63.01 16.20 53.24
CA HIS A 175 62.14 15.87 52.12
C HIS A 175 60.71 15.50 52.60
N ALA A 176 60.57 14.89 53.79
CA ALA A 176 59.28 14.69 54.42
C ALA A 176 58.56 16.02 54.74
N ALA A 177 59.26 16.98 55.36
CA ALA A 177 58.69 18.30 55.67
C ALA A 177 58.38 19.14 54.41
N GLU A 178 59.22 19.06 53.37
CA GLU A 178 58.97 19.67 52.06
C GLU A 178 57.72 19.09 51.38
N LEU A 179 57.52 17.77 51.46
CA LEU A 179 56.32 17.09 50.95
C LEU A 179 55.06 17.42 51.77
N GLU A 180 55.16 17.52 53.10
CA GLU A 180 54.04 17.85 53.98
C GLU A 180 53.55 19.28 53.71
N SER A 181 54.46 20.26 53.67
CA SER A 181 54.15 21.66 53.29
C SER A 181 53.54 21.78 51.89
N ALA A 182 54.11 21.07 50.89
CA ALA A 182 53.58 21.09 49.52
C ALA A 182 52.21 20.41 49.40
N TRP A 183 51.86 19.52 50.33
CA TRP A 183 50.54 18.88 50.39
C TRP A 183 49.51 19.79 51.07
N GLU A 184 49.87 20.48 52.14
CA GLU A 184 49.03 21.52 52.78
C GLU A 184 48.68 22.66 51.79
N ASP A 185 49.66 23.16 51.03
CA ASP A 185 49.44 24.17 49.98
C ASP A 185 48.47 23.67 48.89
N LEU A 186 48.58 22.40 48.50
CA LEU A 186 47.72 21.79 47.47
C LEU A 186 46.29 21.55 47.98
N GLU A 187 46.11 21.13 49.24
CA GLU A 187 44.80 21.03 49.87
C GLU A 187 44.16 22.42 50.01
N ALA A 188 44.92 23.45 50.39
CA ALA A 188 44.45 24.82 50.48
C ALA A 188 43.99 25.38 49.12
N SER A 189 44.73 25.11 48.04
CA SER A 189 44.37 25.51 46.67
C SER A 189 43.07 24.84 46.19
N HIS A 190 42.99 23.50 46.27
CA HIS A 190 41.76 22.78 45.91
C HIS A 190 40.57 23.21 46.79
N ALA A 191 40.77 23.49 48.07
CA ALA A 191 39.73 24.00 48.96
C ALA A 191 39.26 25.42 48.58
N ALA A 192 40.11 26.24 47.97
CA ALA A 192 39.72 27.53 47.40
C ALA A 192 38.91 27.37 46.10
N GLU A 193 39.40 26.56 45.15
CA GLU A 193 38.71 26.24 43.88
C GLU A 193 37.32 25.65 44.11
N LEU A 194 37.19 24.67 45.02
CA LEU A 194 35.91 24.04 45.35
C LEU A 194 34.91 25.02 46.00
N ARG A 195 35.38 26.08 46.67
CA ARG A 195 34.52 27.16 47.17
C ARG A 195 34.05 28.06 46.04
N ALA A 196 34.96 28.48 45.15
CA ALA A 196 34.61 29.29 43.98
C ALA A 196 33.62 28.58 43.03
N LEU A 197 33.83 27.28 42.77
CA LEU A 197 32.94 26.46 41.94
C LEU A 197 31.55 26.29 42.57
N ARG A 198 31.45 26.15 43.90
CA ARG A 198 30.15 26.10 44.60
C ARG A 198 29.39 27.42 44.47
N ALA A 199 30.03 28.55 44.75
CA ALA A 199 29.41 29.86 44.61
C ALA A 199 28.95 30.14 43.15
N SER A 200 29.74 29.75 42.16
CA SER A 200 29.36 29.85 40.74
C SER A 200 28.16 28.96 40.38
N LEU A 201 28.08 27.76 40.96
CA LEU A 201 26.96 26.84 40.76
C LEU A 201 25.68 27.36 41.43
N GLU A 202 25.78 27.87 42.66
CA GLU A 202 24.67 28.46 43.43
C GLU A 202 24.07 29.68 42.71
N ALA A 203 24.90 30.60 42.21
CA ALA A 203 24.46 31.73 41.39
C ALA A 203 23.72 31.25 40.11
N ARG A 204 24.31 30.30 39.38
CA ARG A 204 23.68 29.73 38.17
C ARG A 204 22.38 28.99 38.45
N THR A 205 22.20 28.39 39.63
CA THR A 205 20.90 27.82 40.02
C THR A 205 19.85 28.89 40.29
N ALA A 206 20.20 30.01 40.94
CA ALA A 206 19.28 31.13 41.16
C ALA A 206 18.83 31.76 39.82
N ASP A 207 19.73 31.94 38.85
CA ASP A 207 19.39 32.41 37.50
C ASP A 207 18.41 31.46 36.78
N LEU A 208 18.64 30.15 36.88
CA LEU A 208 17.75 29.15 36.29
C LEU A 208 16.35 29.15 36.92
N GLU A 209 16.25 29.40 38.23
CA GLU A 209 14.96 29.53 38.92
C GLU A 209 14.25 30.84 38.56
N ALA A 210 14.98 31.95 38.41
CA ALA A 210 14.43 33.22 37.92
C ALA A 210 13.93 33.09 36.46
N VAL A 211 14.65 32.37 35.59
CA VAL A 211 14.20 32.05 34.22
C VAL A 211 12.97 31.15 34.23
N ARG A 212 12.92 30.11 35.08
CA ARG A 212 11.75 29.24 35.23
C ARG A 212 10.51 30.00 35.67
N SER A 213 10.63 30.88 36.67
CA SER A 213 9.51 31.70 37.14
C SER A 213 8.98 32.66 36.08
N ARG A 214 9.86 33.32 35.31
CA ARG A 214 9.46 34.16 34.16
C ARG A 214 8.75 33.35 33.08
N SER A 215 9.25 32.15 32.78
CA SER A 215 8.64 31.23 31.81
C SER A 215 7.25 30.74 32.26
N ALA A 216 7.09 30.43 33.55
CA ALA A 216 5.81 30.03 34.13
C ALA A 216 4.74 31.13 34.07
N SER A 217 5.13 32.40 34.33
CA SER A 217 4.23 33.55 34.14
C SER A 217 3.79 33.64 32.68
N ALA A 218 4.75 33.71 31.74
CA ALA A 218 4.46 33.85 30.31
C ALA A 218 3.59 32.70 29.75
N GLN A 219 3.73 31.48 30.30
CA GLN A 219 2.85 30.36 29.95
C GLN A 219 1.43 30.55 30.50
N SER A 220 1.27 31.06 31.72
CA SER A 220 -0.05 31.40 32.28
C SER A 220 -0.74 32.50 31.46
N ASP A 221 -0.01 33.55 31.10
CA ASP A 221 -0.50 34.68 30.30
C ASP A 221 -0.94 34.20 28.90
N ALA A 222 -0.18 33.29 28.29
CA ALA A 222 -0.51 32.67 27.01
C ALA A 222 -1.72 31.71 27.09
N ASP A 223 -1.85 30.93 28.16
CA ASP A 223 -3.01 30.05 28.39
C ASP A 223 -4.29 30.84 28.69
N GLU A 224 -4.19 32.03 29.31
CA GLU A 224 -5.33 32.93 29.53
C GLU A 224 -5.78 33.60 28.23
N ALA A 225 -4.86 34.23 27.47
CA ALA A 225 -5.16 34.79 26.16
C ALA A 225 -5.72 33.75 25.17
N ARG A 226 -5.28 32.49 25.29
CA ARG A 226 -5.84 31.36 24.54
C ARG A 226 -7.29 31.06 24.93
N ARG A 227 -7.66 31.08 26.22
CA ARG A 227 -9.05 30.87 26.67
C ARG A 227 -9.97 31.98 26.16
N GLU A 228 -9.52 33.23 26.19
CA GLU A 228 -10.29 34.36 25.62
C GLU A 228 -10.53 34.18 24.11
N LEU A 229 -9.50 33.76 23.37
CA LEU A 229 -9.61 33.49 21.94
C LEU A 229 -10.52 32.29 21.64
N GLU A 230 -10.43 31.20 22.41
CA GLU A 230 -11.30 30.03 22.28
C GLU A 230 -12.76 30.37 22.60
N ALA A 231 -13.03 31.19 23.62
CA ALA A 231 -14.36 31.68 23.95
C ALA A 231 -14.93 32.61 22.85
N SER A 232 -14.10 33.51 22.32
CA SER A 232 -14.47 34.41 21.20
C SER A 232 -14.83 33.62 19.94
N HIS A 233 -14.00 32.65 19.55
CA HIS A 233 -14.30 31.76 18.42
C HIS A 233 -15.55 30.89 18.67
N ALA A 234 -15.77 30.40 19.89
CA ALA A 234 -16.99 29.65 20.21
C ALA A 234 -18.26 30.50 20.02
N ALA A 235 -18.26 31.75 20.49
CA ALA A 235 -19.37 32.68 20.29
C ALA A 235 -19.61 33.01 18.80
N GLN A 236 -18.54 33.19 18.03
CA GLN A 236 -18.63 33.40 16.57
C GLN A 236 -19.18 32.18 15.83
N LEU A 237 -18.76 30.97 16.20
CA LEU A 237 -19.25 29.73 15.61
C LEU A 237 -20.74 29.50 15.92
N GLU A 238 -21.20 29.81 17.13
CA GLU A 238 -22.61 29.68 17.49
C GLU A 238 -23.50 30.72 16.78
N ALA A 239 -23.01 31.95 16.62
CA ALA A 239 -23.69 32.98 15.81
C ALA A 239 -23.79 32.56 14.33
N LEU A 240 -22.72 31.97 13.76
CA LEU A 240 -22.73 31.45 12.39
C LEU A 240 -23.64 30.23 12.23
N ARG A 241 -23.75 29.34 13.23
CA ARG A 241 -24.71 28.23 13.24
C ARG A 241 -26.15 28.74 13.23
N GLY A 242 -26.51 29.66 14.13
CA GLY A 242 -27.85 30.23 14.19
C GLY A 242 -28.26 30.95 12.88
N ALA A 243 -27.31 31.62 12.22
CA ALA A 243 -27.54 32.19 10.89
C ALA A 243 -27.77 31.11 9.81
N LEU A 244 -26.93 30.06 9.79
CA LEU A 244 -27.05 28.96 8.83
C LEU A 244 -28.34 28.15 9.01
N GLU A 245 -28.79 27.96 10.25
CA GLU A 245 -30.05 27.28 10.59
C GLU A 245 -31.26 28.12 10.15
N ALA A 246 -31.23 29.44 10.37
CA ALA A 246 -32.26 30.36 9.88
C ALA A 246 -32.35 30.38 8.34
N ASP A 247 -31.21 30.42 7.64
CA ASP A 247 -31.17 30.31 6.17
C ASP A 247 -31.64 28.93 5.69
N ALA A 248 -31.29 27.85 6.37
CA ALA A 248 -31.75 26.50 6.03
C ALA A 248 -33.28 26.35 6.19
N GLU A 249 -33.88 26.97 7.20
CA GLU A 249 -35.34 27.00 7.40
C GLU A 249 -36.03 27.90 6.35
N ALA A 250 -35.43 29.04 6.01
CA ALA A 250 -35.90 29.90 4.93
C ALA A 250 -35.82 29.24 3.54
N VAL A 251 -34.83 28.37 3.31
CA VAL A 251 -34.73 27.55 2.10
C VAL A 251 -35.75 26.40 2.13
N ARG A 252 -35.94 25.72 3.26
CA ARG A 252 -36.90 24.61 3.38
C ARG A 252 -38.34 25.07 3.14
N SER A 253 -38.76 26.14 3.83
CA SER A 253 -40.10 26.72 3.67
C SER A 253 -40.39 27.21 2.24
N ARG A 254 -39.39 27.78 1.54
CA ARG A 254 -39.50 28.10 0.10
C ARG A 254 -39.64 26.84 -0.76
N GLY A 255 -38.89 25.78 -0.45
CA GLY A 255 -38.99 24.49 -1.12
C GLY A 255 -40.36 23.83 -0.93
N GLU A 256 -40.90 23.88 0.28
CA GLU A 256 -42.23 23.36 0.63
C GLU A 256 -43.36 24.14 -0.08
N SER A 257 -43.25 25.47 -0.18
CA SER A 257 -44.18 26.26 -1.02
C SER A 257 -44.08 25.83 -2.47
N ALA A 258 -42.87 25.84 -3.05
CA ALA A 258 -42.67 25.48 -4.46
C ALA A 258 -43.16 24.05 -4.80
N GLN A 259 -43.01 23.08 -3.89
CA GLN A 259 -43.59 21.75 -4.04
C GLN A 259 -45.12 21.75 -3.91
N SER A 260 -45.68 22.55 -3.01
CA SER A 260 -47.15 22.70 -2.84
C SER A 260 -47.81 23.37 -4.05
N ASP A 261 -47.15 24.39 -4.61
CA ASP A 261 -47.60 25.14 -5.78
C ASP A 261 -47.44 24.28 -7.05
N GLY A 262 -46.27 23.68 -7.28
CA GLY A 262 -46.04 22.76 -8.40
C GLY A 262 -46.91 21.49 -8.37
N ARG A 263 -47.30 21.01 -7.18
CA ARG A 263 -48.30 19.93 -7.05
C ARG A 263 -49.70 20.37 -7.45
N ARG A 264 -50.08 21.63 -7.17
CA ARG A 264 -51.37 22.20 -7.63
C ARG A 264 -51.38 22.40 -9.14
N GLU A 265 -50.26 22.87 -9.73
CA GLU A 265 -50.10 22.96 -11.18
C GLU A 265 -50.17 21.59 -11.86
N LEU A 266 -49.50 20.58 -11.32
CA LEU A 266 -49.53 19.21 -11.84
C LEU A 266 -50.93 18.59 -11.81
N GLU A 267 -51.67 18.73 -10.71
CA GLU A 267 -53.03 18.19 -10.60
C GLU A 267 -54.01 18.96 -11.52
N ALA A 268 -53.82 20.27 -11.70
CA ALA A 268 -54.60 21.06 -12.67
C ALA A 268 -54.30 20.68 -14.13
N ALA A 269 -53.02 20.47 -14.48
CA ALA A 269 -52.61 20.02 -15.81
C ALA A 269 -53.11 18.59 -16.10
N LYS A 270 -53.06 17.70 -15.11
CA LYS A 270 -53.66 16.36 -15.17
C LYS A 270 -55.18 16.44 -15.40
N GLY A 271 -55.91 17.24 -14.63
CA GLY A 271 -57.35 17.42 -14.80
C GLY A 271 -57.73 17.97 -16.18
N ALA A 272 -56.93 18.89 -16.73
CA ALA A 272 -57.10 19.39 -18.10
C ALA A 272 -56.85 18.28 -19.16
N LEU A 273 -55.85 17.43 -18.97
CA LEU A 273 -55.58 16.28 -19.85
C LEU A 273 -56.67 15.20 -19.76
N GLU A 274 -57.18 14.92 -18.56
CA GLU A 274 -58.30 13.99 -18.35
C GLU A 274 -59.59 14.50 -19.01
N ALA A 275 -59.85 15.82 -18.97
CA ALA A 275 -60.95 16.44 -19.70
C ALA A 275 -60.78 16.36 -21.22
N ALA A 276 -59.58 16.67 -21.74
CA ALA A 276 -59.28 16.59 -23.18
C ALA A 276 -59.42 15.16 -23.73
N HIS A 277 -58.89 14.15 -23.03
CA HIS A 277 -59.09 12.74 -23.39
C HIS A 277 -60.56 12.31 -23.29
N ALA A 278 -61.34 12.85 -22.35
CA ALA A 278 -62.77 12.55 -22.26
C ALA A 278 -63.55 13.11 -23.46
N GLU A 279 -63.22 14.32 -23.92
CA GLU A 279 -63.78 14.95 -25.12
C GLU A 279 -63.38 14.19 -26.40
N GLU A 280 -62.10 13.82 -26.54
CA GLU A 280 -61.62 13.02 -27.68
C GLU A 280 -62.26 11.62 -27.71
N LEU A 281 -62.38 10.94 -26.56
CA LEU A 281 -63.07 9.65 -26.46
C LEU A 281 -64.58 9.77 -26.76
N ALA A 282 -65.23 10.88 -26.40
CA ALA A 282 -66.62 11.12 -26.78
C ALA A 282 -66.77 11.33 -28.30
N SER A 283 -65.87 12.12 -28.90
CA SER A 283 -65.80 12.34 -30.36
C SER A 283 -65.57 11.03 -31.12
N LEU A 284 -64.59 10.23 -30.71
CA LEU A 284 -64.27 8.93 -31.32
C LEU A 284 -65.41 7.91 -31.17
N ARG A 285 -66.15 7.92 -30.05
CA ARG A 285 -67.35 7.10 -29.87
C ARG A 285 -68.46 7.53 -30.82
N GLY A 286 -68.76 8.82 -30.91
CA GLY A 286 -69.75 9.35 -31.86
C GLY A 286 -69.41 9.03 -33.32
N ALA A 287 -68.14 9.13 -33.70
CA ALA A 287 -67.67 8.74 -35.03
C ALA A 287 -67.82 7.23 -35.30
N LEU A 288 -67.50 6.38 -34.32
CA LEU A 288 -67.66 4.93 -34.42
C LEU A 288 -69.15 4.51 -34.48
N GLU A 289 -70.02 5.17 -33.72
CA GLU A 289 -71.47 4.93 -33.76
C GLU A 289 -72.08 5.40 -35.08
N ALA A 290 -71.66 6.54 -35.62
CA ALA A 290 -72.06 7.01 -36.95
C ALA A 290 -71.62 6.03 -38.06
N ALA A 291 -70.36 5.58 -38.05
CA ALA A 291 -69.84 4.62 -39.01
C ALA A 291 -70.57 3.27 -38.95
N ARG A 292 -70.85 2.76 -37.74
CA ARG A 292 -71.67 1.54 -37.53
C ARG A 292 -73.10 1.71 -38.02
N ALA A 293 -73.71 2.88 -37.84
CA ALA A 293 -75.05 3.15 -38.35
C ALA A 293 -75.10 3.26 -39.88
N GLU A 294 -74.01 3.72 -40.52
CA GLU A 294 -73.87 3.72 -41.98
C GLU A 294 -73.64 2.30 -42.53
N GLU A 295 -72.73 1.53 -41.92
CA GLU A 295 -72.48 0.13 -42.28
C GLU A 295 -73.72 -0.75 -42.08
N LEU A 296 -74.49 -0.55 -41.00
CA LEU A 296 -75.76 -1.24 -40.77
C LEU A 296 -76.80 -0.93 -41.85
N ARG A 297 -76.99 0.35 -42.22
CA ARG A 297 -77.90 0.72 -43.33
C ARG A 297 -77.46 0.12 -44.66
N ALA A 298 -76.14 0.06 -44.92
CA ALA A 298 -75.61 -0.56 -46.12
C ALA A 298 -75.85 -2.09 -46.13
N LEU A 299 -75.80 -2.75 -44.96
CA LEU A 299 -76.16 -4.16 -44.79
C LEU A 299 -77.67 -4.38 -44.97
N GLU A 300 -78.51 -3.55 -44.35
CA GLU A 300 -79.98 -3.57 -44.48
C GLU A 300 -80.41 -3.39 -45.94
N ALA A 301 -79.79 -2.45 -46.67
CA ALA A 301 -80.05 -2.24 -48.09
C ALA A 301 -79.62 -3.42 -48.98
N ARG A 302 -78.52 -4.11 -48.63
CA ARG A 302 -78.10 -5.35 -49.32
C ARG A 302 -79.09 -6.49 -49.04
N HIS A 303 -79.43 -6.73 -47.78
CA HIS A 303 -80.39 -7.77 -47.41
C HIS A 303 -81.78 -7.50 -48.02
N ALA A 304 -82.23 -6.25 -48.12
CA ALA A 304 -83.45 -5.89 -48.84
C ALA A 304 -83.36 -6.26 -50.33
N SER A 305 -82.27 -5.91 -51.00
CA SER A 305 -82.04 -6.28 -52.40
C SER A 305 -81.92 -7.80 -52.62
N GLU A 306 -81.34 -8.54 -51.67
CA GLU A 306 -81.23 -10.00 -51.70
C GLU A 306 -82.60 -10.67 -51.48
N ILE A 307 -83.42 -10.11 -50.57
CA ILE A 307 -84.81 -10.55 -50.34
C ILE A 307 -85.67 -10.27 -51.57
N ASP A 308 -85.56 -9.10 -52.20
CA ASP A 308 -86.31 -8.77 -53.41
C ASP A 308 -85.88 -9.63 -54.62
N MET A 309 -84.59 -9.95 -54.77
CA MET A 309 -84.14 -10.94 -55.77
C MET A 309 -84.68 -12.34 -55.45
N ALA A 310 -84.53 -12.83 -54.22
CA ALA A 310 -85.02 -14.15 -53.82
C ALA A 310 -86.55 -14.26 -53.95
N ARG A 311 -87.28 -13.15 -53.75
CA ARG A 311 -88.71 -13.03 -54.00
C ARG A 311 -89.04 -13.09 -55.48
N GLY A 312 -88.32 -12.35 -56.33
CA GLY A 312 -88.48 -12.42 -57.78
C GLY A 312 -88.17 -13.81 -58.36
N ASP A 313 -87.15 -14.49 -57.82
CA ASP A 313 -86.87 -15.90 -58.14
C ASP A 313 -88.00 -16.83 -57.68
N LEU A 314 -88.59 -16.59 -56.50
CA LEU A 314 -89.72 -17.37 -55.98
C LEU A 314 -91.00 -17.15 -56.78
N GLU A 315 -91.31 -15.92 -57.14
CA GLU A 315 -92.43 -15.55 -58.02
C GLU A 315 -92.21 -16.15 -59.41
N ALA A 316 -91.01 -16.07 -59.99
CA ALA A 316 -90.66 -16.77 -61.23
C ALA A 316 -90.66 -18.31 -61.13
N VAL A 317 -90.50 -18.90 -59.94
CA VAL A 317 -90.75 -20.34 -59.71
C VAL A 317 -92.25 -20.63 -59.61
N HIS A 318 -93.02 -19.74 -58.99
CA HIS A 318 -94.48 -19.86 -58.87
C HIS A 318 -95.17 -19.76 -60.23
N ASP A 319 -94.83 -18.77 -61.07
CA ASP A 319 -95.35 -18.61 -62.44
C ASP A 319 -95.05 -19.84 -63.30
N ARG A 320 -93.85 -20.43 -63.15
CA ARG A 320 -93.48 -21.70 -63.81
C ARG A 320 -94.26 -22.88 -63.25
N HIS A 321 -94.60 -22.88 -61.96
CA HIS A 321 -95.42 -23.93 -61.36
C HIS A 321 -96.88 -23.82 -61.82
N GLU A 322 -97.49 -22.64 -61.82
CA GLU A 322 -98.84 -22.41 -62.36
C GLU A 322 -98.89 -22.74 -63.86
N SER A 323 -97.88 -22.36 -64.64
CA SER A 323 -97.79 -22.73 -66.07
C SER A 323 -97.71 -24.23 -66.27
N ALA A 324 -96.82 -24.93 -65.55
CA ALA A 324 -96.69 -26.39 -65.62
C ALA A 324 -97.91 -27.13 -65.05
N GLN A 325 -98.63 -26.51 -64.10
CA GLN A 325 -99.87 -27.03 -63.55
C GLN A 325 -101.04 -26.83 -64.53
N GLY A 326 -101.09 -25.71 -65.25
CA GLY A 326 -102.01 -25.51 -66.37
C GLY A 326 -101.75 -26.46 -67.55
N GLU A 327 -100.47 -26.74 -67.87
CA GLU A 327 -100.09 -27.79 -68.81
C GLU A 327 -100.50 -29.19 -68.30
N ALA A 328 -100.34 -29.47 -67.01
CA ALA A 328 -100.75 -30.74 -66.41
C ALA A 328 -102.28 -30.92 -66.36
N ASP A 329 -103.04 -29.87 -66.06
CA ASP A 329 -104.51 -29.88 -66.06
C ASP A 329 -105.06 -29.97 -67.50
N ALA A 330 -104.42 -29.33 -68.47
CA ALA A 330 -104.73 -29.51 -69.89
C ALA A 330 -104.41 -30.93 -70.39
N ALA A 331 -103.27 -31.50 -69.98
CA ALA A 331 -102.92 -32.88 -70.27
C ALA A 331 -103.85 -33.88 -69.57
N LEU A 332 -104.33 -33.58 -68.36
CA LEU A 332 -105.33 -34.37 -67.65
C LEU A 332 -106.71 -34.30 -68.34
N ALA A 333 -107.11 -33.13 -68.84
CA ALA A 333 -108.32 -32.98 -69.64
C ALA A 333 -108.24 -33.80 -70.95
N ALA A 334 -107.14 -33.68 -71.70
CA ALA A 334 -106.89 -34.47 -72.90
C ALA A 334 -106.87 -35.98 -72.61
N ALA A 335 -106.23 -36.40 -71.51
CA ALA A 335 -106.21 -37.80 -71.08
C ALA A 335 -107.57 -38.30 -70.58
N LEU A 336 -108.48 -37.43 -70.16
CA LEU A 336 -109.86 -37.77 -69.81
C LEU A 336 -110.74 -37.91 -71.06
N ASP A 337 -110.57 -37.05 -72.07
CA ASP A 337 -111.21 -37.19 -73.38
C ASP A 337 -110.73 -38.48 -74.08
N GLU A 338 -109.42 -38.77 -74.09
CA GLU A 338 -108.86 -40.04 -74.56
C GLU A 338 -109.40 -41.24 -73.75
N LEU A 339 -109.69 -41.07 -72.45
CA LEU A 339 -110.29 -42.12 -71.62
C LEU A 339 -111.77 -42.35 -71.94
N GLU A 340 -112.51 -41.32 -72.37
CA GLU A 340 -113.90 -41.45 -72.82
C GLU A 340 -113.96 -42.09 -74.22
N GLU A 341 -113.09 -41.69 -75.16
CA GLU A 341 -112.93 -42.39 -76.44
C GLU A 341 -112.48 -43.85 -76.24
N ALA A 342 -111.51 -44.10 -75.35
CA ALA A 342 -111.08 -45.45 -75.01
C ALA A 342 -112.19 -46.28 -74.34
N ARG A 343 -113.09 -45.67 -73.56
CA ARG A 343 -114.28 -46.36 -73.01
C ARG A 343 -115.30 -46.70 -74.11
N ALA A 344 -115.54 -45.79 -75.04
CA ALA A 344 -116.39 -46.07 -76.20
C ALA A 344 -115.81 -47.19 -77.09
N ALA A 345 -114.50 -47.13 -77.36
CA ALA A 345 -113.76 -48.18 -78.06
C ALA A 345 -113.78 -49.52 -77.30
N ARG A 346 -113.65 -49.51 -75.97
CA ARG A 346 -113.75 -50.73 -75.14
C ARG A 346 -115.15 -51.33 -75.18
N GLY A 347 -116.21 -50.53 -75.21
CA GLY A 347 -117.58 -51.02 -75.40
C GLY A 347 -117.81 -51.69 -76.76
N ALA A 348 -117.22 -51.14 -77.84
CA ALA A 348 -117.21 -51.79 -79.15
C ALA A 348 -116.36 -53.09 -79.16
N LEU A 349 -115.22 -53.08 -78.46
CA LEU A 349 -114.34 -54.24 -78.36
C LEU A 349 -114.97 -55.37 -77.53
N GLU A 350 -115.65 -55.06 -76.41
CA GLU A 350 -116.36 -56.03 -75.57
C GLU A 350 -117.51 -56.73 -76.33
N ALA A 351 -118.15 -56.03 -77.28
CA ALA A 351 -119.11 -56.65 -78.19
C ALA A 351 -118.43 -57.62 -79.18
N ALA A 352 -117.35 -57.20 -79.84
CA ALA A 352 -116.61 -58.05 -80.79
C ALA A 352 -115.98 -59.29 -80.11
N HIS A 353 -115.46 -59.13 -78.88
CA HIS A 353 -114.84 -60.21 -78.12
C HIS A 353 -115.85 -61.29 -77.69
N ALA A 354 -117.15 -60.96 -77.61
CA ALA A 354 -118.21 -61.93 -77.32
C ALA A 354 -118.44 -62.90 -78.49
N ASP A 355 -118.43 -62.38 -79.72
CA ASP A 355 -118.52 -63.19 -80.95
C ASP A 355 -117.22 -63.99 -81.19
N GLU A 356 -116.05 -63.38 -80.94
CA GLU A 356 -114.76 -64.05 -81.09
C GLU A 356 -114.55 -65.20 -80.07
N LEU A 357 -115.04 -65.04 -78.82
CA LEU A 357 -115.05 -66.12 -77.82
C LEU A 357 -115.99 -67.29 -78.13
N ALA A 358 -116.94 -67.12 -79.06
CA ALA A 358 -117.70 -68.25 -79.61
C ALA A 358 -116.80 -69.06 -80.57
N ALA A 359 -116.14 -68.40 -81.53
CA ALA A 359 -115.27 -69.05 -82.51
C ALA A 359 -114.00 -69.69 -81.89
N LEU A 360 -113.39 -69.02 -80.90
CA LEU A 360 -112.18 -69.51 -80.24
C LEU A 360 -112.39 -70.70 -79.30
N ARG A 361 -113.65 -71.05 -78.96
CA ARG A 361 -113.94 -72.29 -78.24
C ARG A 361 -113.76 -73.51 -79.13
N ASP A 362 -114.31 -73.46 -80.34
CA ASP A 362 -114.27 -74.59 -81.28
C ASP A 362 -112.83 -74.85 -81.79
N GLY A 363 -112.06 -73.79 -82.07
CA GLY A 363 -110.66 -73.93 -82.53
C GLY A 363 -109.65 -74.36 -81.46
N ARG A 364 -109.96 -74.20 -80.16
CA ARG A 364 -109.01 -74.48 -79.07
C ARG A 364 -108.82 -75.98 -78.80
N GLU A 365 -109.78 -76.83 -79.13
CA GLU A 365 -109.66 -78.27 -78.89
C GLU A 365 -108.68 -78.94 -79.87
N GLU A 366 -108.56 -78.46 -81.11
CA GLU A 366 -107.57 -78.99 -82.07
C GLU A 366 -106.13 -78.58 -81.74
N ALA A 367 -105.89 -77.30 -81.43
CA ALA A 367 -104.53 -76.76 -81.27
C ALA A 367 -103.73 -77.38 -80.09
N LEU A 368 -104.42 -77.77 -79.02
CA LEU A 368 -103.79 -78.37 -77.82
C LEU A 368 -103.15 -79.75 -78.07
N ALA A 369 -103.46 -80.40 -79.20
CA ALA A 369 -102.82 -81.66 -79.60
C ALA A 369 -101.41 -81.46 -80.20
N ALA A 370 -101.08 -80.27 -80.71
CA ALA A 370 -99.85 -80.02 -81.47
C ALA A 370 -98.66 -79.57 -80.61
N ALA A 371 -98.87 -78.57 -79.73
CA ALA A 371 -97.80 -77.86 -79.00
C ALA A 371 -96.98 -78.71 -78.01
N ARG A 372 -97.36 -79.98 -77.80
CA ARG A 372 -96.76 -80.88 -76.80
C ARG A 372 -95.53 -81.65 -77.31
N ARG A 373 -94.94 -81.25 -78.45
CA ARG A 373 -93.78 -81.91 -79.08
C ARG A 373 -92.51 -81.05 -79.17
N GLU A 374 -92.61 -79.73 -79.08
CA GLU A 374 -91.45 -78.82 -79.30
C GLU A 374 -90.66 -78.49 -78.02
N LEU A 375 -91.18 -78.88 -76.84
CA LEU A 375 -90.61 -78.45 -75.55
C LEU A 375 -89.31 -79.19 -75.16
N ASP A 376 -89.07 -80.38 -75.71
CA ASP A 376 -87.96 -81.26 -75.27
C ASP A 376 -86.59 -80.80 -75.79
N ASP A 377 -86.52 -80.13 -76.95
CA ASP A 377 -85.26 -79.80 -77.65
C ASP A 377 -84.44 -78.67 -76.99
N ALA A 378 -85.06 -77.80 -76.18
CA ALA A 378 -84.46 -76.52 -75.76
C ALA A 378 -83.37 -76.61 -74.68
N THR A 379 -83.14 -77.78 -74.08
CA THR A 379 -82.45 -77.89 -72.76
C THR A 379 -80.91 -77.79 -72.83
N SER A 380 -80.29 -77.96 -74.00
CA SER A 380 -78.87 -78.36 -74.11
C SER A 380 -77.81 -77.25 -74.13
N ALA A 381 -78.17 -75.96 -74.17
CA ALA A 381 -77.26 -74.90 -74.64
C ALA A 381 -76.43 -74.12 -73.59
N ARG A 382 -76.62 -74.33 -72.27
CA ARG A 382 -76.32 -73.31 -71.24
C ARG A 382 -74.89 -73.26 -70.64
N SER A 383 -73.92 -74.06 -71.10
CA SER A 383 -72.77 -74.48 -70.25
C SER A 383 -71.39 -73.82 -70.50
N ALA A 384 -71.28 -72.71 -71.23
CA ALA A 384 -70.04 -72.46 -72.02
C ALA A 384 -68.93 -71.52 -71.48
N LEU A 385 -69.20 -70.41 -70.78
CA LEU A 385 -68.23 -69.29 -70.66
C LEU A 385 -68.23 -68.57 -69.29
N GLN A 386 -67.21 -68.79 -68.44
CA GLN A 386 -67.09 -68.13 -67.11
C GLN A 386 -65.67 -67.63 -66.71
N ASP A 387 -64.62 -67.76 -67.53
CA ASP A 387 -63.23 -67.91 -67.03
C ASP A 387 -62.26 -66.69 -67.08
N ALA A 388 -62.73 -65.44 -67.17
CA ALA A 388 -61.92 -64.35 -67.78
C ALA A 388 -61.41 -63.18 -66.87
N HIS A 389 -61.26 -63.30 -65.54
CA HIS A 389 -61.06 -62.12 -64.67
C HIS A 389 -60.11 -62.33 -63.45
N ALA A 390 -58.80 -62.01 -63.56
CA ALA A 390 -57.82 -62.32 -62.49
C ALA A 390 -56.51 -61.48 -62.31
N ASP A 391 -56.12 -60.54 -63.19
CA ASP A 391 -54.67 -60.26 -63.45
C ASP A 391 -54.09 -58.84 -63.14
N GLU A 392 -54.61 -58.05 -62.18
CA GLU A 392 -53.96 -56.78 -61.75
C GLU A 392 -53.90 -56.60 -60.21
N LEU A 393 -52.71 -56.80 -59.62
CA LEU A 393 -52.48 -56.61 -58.18
C LEU A 393 -50.98 -56.48 -57.77
N ALA A 394 -50.09 -56.02 -58.65
CA ALA A 394 -48.65 -56.40 -58.58
C ALA A 394 -47.59 -55.30 -58.33
N LYS A 395 -47.93 -54.00 -58.16
CA LYS A 395 -46.96 -52.88 -58.39
C LYS A 395 -46.72 -51.87 -57.23
N LEU A 396 -46.38 -52.31 -56.01
CA LEU A 396 -45.98 -51.39 -54.90
C LEU A 396 -44.82 -51.93 -54.01
N ARG A 397 -43.61 -51.32 -54.04
CA ARG A 397 -42.54 -51.31 -52.98
C ARG A 397 -41.21 -50.61 -53.44
N ALA A 398 -40.38 -50.15 -52.46
CA ALA A 398 -38.96 -49.66 -52.52
C ALA A 398 -38.70 -48.14 -52.78
N ARG A 399 -37.64 -47.42 -52.28
CA ARG A 399 -36.50 -47.65 -51.32
C ARG A 399 -35.84 -46.29 -50.84
N GLN A 400 -34.72 -46.26 -50.05
CA GLN A 400 -34.22 -45.07 -49.26
C GLN A 400 -32.66 -45.04 -48.93
N ARG A 401 -32.02 -43.85 -48.64
CA ARG A 401 -30.67 -43.51 -47.97
C ARG A 401 -29.44 -43.16 -48.91
N THR A 402 -28.25 -42.56 -48.57
CA THR A 402 -27.40 -42.41 -47.32
C THR A 402 -26.52 -41.09 -47.13
N LEU A 403 -25.15 -41.06 -47.18
CA LEU A 403 -24.14 -40.03 -46.63
C LEU A 403 -22.77 -40.03 -47.45
N PRO A 404 -21.58 -39.33 -47.20
CA PRO A 404 -21.01 -38.45 -46.11
C PRO A 404 -20.09 -37.20 -46.56
N ALA A 405 -18.99 -36.80 -45.84
CA ALA A 405 -17.99 -35.66 -46.03
C ALA A 405 -16.57 -35.96 -45.39
N PRO A 406 -15.44 -35.13 -45.28
CA PRO A 406 -15.06 -33.68 -45.48
C PRO A 406 -13.87 -33.45 -46.52
N PRO A 407 -12.64 -32.78 -46.43
CA PRO A 407 -11.77 -32.05 -45.40
C PRO A 407 -11.08 -30.66 -45.84
N PRO A 408 -10.03 -30.04 -45.15
CA PRO A 408 -9.51 -28.64 -45.42
C PRO A 408 -7.95 -28.35 -45.64
N PRO A 409 -7.49 -27.09 -45.98
CA PRO A 409 -6.07 -26.66 -46.28
C PRO A 409 -5.44 -25.41 -45.50
N PRO A 410 -4.17 -24.92 -45.75
CA PRO A 410 -3.32 -24.16 -44.76
C PRO A 410 -2.47 -22.88 -45.15
N LEU A 411 -1.84 -22.22 -44.13
CA LEU A 411 -0.53 -21.46 -44.00
C LEU A 411 -0.02 -20.30 -44.93
N LEU A 412 0.76 -19.32 -44.37
CA LEU A 412 1.88 -18.55 -45.03
C LEU A 412 2.77 -17.65 -44.07
N ARG A 413 3.83 -16.96 -44.58
CA ARG A 413 4.90 -16.17 -43.86
C ARG A 413 5.39 -14.89 -44.60
N GLY A 414 6.12 -13.96 -43.94
CA GLY A 414 6.90 -12.85 -44.57
C GLY A 414 7.91 -12.08 -43.63
N PRO A 415 8.97 -11.36 -44.13
CA PRO A 415 10.10 -10.83 -43.30
C PRO A 415 10.61 -9.36 -43.55
N THR A 416 11.51 -8.79 -42.71
CA THR A 416 12.77 -8.00 -43.05
C THR A 416 13.49 -7.36 -41.83
N LEU A 417 14.69 -6.77 -42.05
CA LEU A 417 15.71 -6.23 -41.09
C LEU A 417 15.37 -4.83 -40.51
N ARG A 418 16.08 -4.15 -39.58
CA ARG A 418 17.35 -4.27 -38.77
C ARG A 418 17.14 -3.43 -37.45
N GLY A 419 18.06 -3.13 -36.50
CA GLY A 419 19.49 -3.43 -36.27
C GLY A 419 20.15 -2.52 -35.19
N GLU A 420 21.22 -3.01 -34.54
CA GLU A 420 22.27 -2.30 -33.74
C GLU A 420 21.91 -1.23 -32.69
N ALA A 421 21.80 -1.64 -31.42
CA ALA A 421 21.96 -0.78 -30.23
C ALA A 421 22.49 -1.53 -28.95
N ASP A 422 23.00 -2.76 -29.09
CA ASP A 422 23.24 -3.67 -27.96
C ASP A 422 24.61 -3.51 -27.28
N ALA A 423 24.71 -2.59 -26.32
CA ALA A 423 25.87 -2.48 -25.42
C ALA A 423 25.56 -2.73 -23.92
N LEU A 424 24.27 -2.77 -23.54
CA LEU A 424 23.84 -2.92 -22.13
C LEU A 424 22.71 -3.96 -21.91
N ALA A 425 22.00 -4.38 -22.95
CA ALA A 425 21.00 -5.43 -22.88
C ALA A 425 21.65 -6.81 -23.00
N ARG A 426 21.76 -7.55 -21.87
CA ARG A 426 22.37 -8.90 -21.85
C ARG A 426 21.43 -10.01 -22.34
N HIS A 427 20.15 -9.69 -22.56
CA HIS A 427 19.10 -10.62 -22.98
C HIS A 427 18.31 -9.97 -24.13
N SER A 428 18.52 -10.45 -25.36
CA SER A 428 17.62 -10.12 -26.48
C SER A 428 16.35 -10.95 -26.36
N LEU A 429 15.19 -10.38 -26.69
CA LEU A 429 13.93 -11.14 -26.74
C LEU A 429 13.93 -12.26 -27.80
N SER A 430 14.87 -12.25 -28.76
CA SER A 430 15.12 -13.40 -29.66
C SER A 430 15.57 -14.66 -28.92
N ASP A 431 16.18 -14.50 -27.74
CA ASP A 431 16.77 -15.57 -26.95
C ASP A 431 15.79 -16.10 -25.89
N PHE A 432 14.57 -15.57 -25.84
CA PHE A 432 13.52 -15.99 -24.92
C PHE A 432 12.73 -17.17 -25.50
N VAL A 433 12.88 -18.35 -24.89
CA VAL A 433 11.99 -19.48 -25.16
C VAL A 433 10.81 -19.37 -24.20
N LEU A 434 9.60 -19.20 -24.73
CA LEU A 434 8.37 -19.16 -23.93
C LEU A 434 7.97 -20.59 -23.50
N ASP A 435 7.89 -20.81 -22.19
CA ASP A 435 7.44 -22.09 -21.61
C ASP A 435 5.94 -22.04 -21.24
N GLU A 436 5.47 -20.93 -20.66
CA GLU A 436 4.07 -20.79 -20.21
C GLU A 436 3.58 -19.33 -20.19
N VAL A 437 2.39 -19.06 -20.71
CA VAL A 437 1.69 -17.78 -20.50
C VAL A 437 0.99 -17.83 -19.13
N LEU A 438 1.64 -17.30 -18.09
CA LEU A 438 1.10 -17.31 -16.73
C LEU A 438 -0.21 -16.54 -16.64
N ALA A 439 -0.25 -15.32 -17.17
CA ALA A 439 -1.43 -14.46 -17.22
C ALA A 439 -1.38 -13.54 -18.44
N CYS A 440 -2.52 -13.19 -19.03
CA CYS A 440 -2.58 -12.14 -20.05
C CYS A 440 -3.97 -11.50 -20.09
N GLN A 441 -4.12 -10.28 -19.57
CA GLN A 441 -5.41 -9.58 -19.49
C GLN A 441 -5.73 -8.91 -20.82
N GLY A 442 -6.28 -9.66 -21.78
CA GLY A 442 -6.68 -9.12 -23.09
C GLY A 442 -5.54 -8.50 -23.89
N GLY A 443 -4.29 -8.94 -23.64
CA GLY A 443 -3.08 -8.36 -24.22
C GLY A 443 -2.51 -7.13 -23.49
N THR A 444 -3.19 -6.57 -22.47
CA THR A 444 -2.75 -5.30 -21.86
C THR A 444 -1.74 -5.49 -20.73
N HIS A 445 -1.94 -6.46 -19.85
CA HIS A 445 -0.99 -6.85 -18.81
C HIS A 445 -0.74 -8.35 -18.88
N CYS A 446 0.46 -8.75 -19.30
CA CYS A 446 0.79 -10.15 -19.56
C CYS A 446 2.11 -10.57 -18.89
N ARG A 447 2.11 -11.79 -18.32
CA ARG A 447 3.22 -12.39 -17.58
C ARG A 447 3.54 -13.73 -18.20
N LEU A 448 4.79 -13.90 -18.60
CA LEU A 448 5.29 -15.02 -19.37
C LEU A 448 6.41 -15.69 -18.58
N LEU A 449 6.29 -16.99 -18.36
CA LEU A 449 7.39 -17.84 -17.91
C LEU A 449 8.08 -18.41 -19.15
N GLY A 450 9.40 -18.43 -19.11
CA GLY A 450 10.21 -19.00 -20.17
C GLY A 450 11.64 -19.22 -19.68
N SER A 451 12.57 -19.29 -20.61
CA SER A 451 14.00 -19.30 -20.30
C SER A 451 14.81 -18.41 -21.25
N PHE A 452 15.90 -17.85 -20.73
CA PHE A 452 16.99 -17.26 -21.51
C PHE A 452 18.19 -18.19 -21.43
N ARG A 453 18.58 -18.79 -22.56
CA ARG A 453 19.80 -19.63 -22.67
C ARG A 453 19.90 -20.76 -21.63
N GLY A 454 18.75 -21.27 -21.18
CA GLY A 454 18.63 -22.34 -20.17
C GLY A 454 18.38 -21.86 -18.73
N GLU A 455 18.53 -20.56 -18.42
CA GLU A 455 18.08 -20.02 -17.13
C GLU A 455 16.58 -19.67 -17.18
N ALA A 456 15.80 -20.13 -16.20
CA ALA A 456 14.40 -19.76 -16.07
C ALA A 456 14.23 -18.24 -15.93
N ALA A 457 13.25 -17.68 -16.62
CA ALA A 457 13.06 -16.24 -16.74
C ALA A 457 11.56 -15.88 -16.70
N LEU A 458 11.24 -14.81 -15.97
CA LEU A 458 9.91 -14.23 -15.91
C LEU A 458 9.92 -12.90 -16.67
N VAL A 459 9.09 -12.80 -17.71
CA VAL A 459 8.92 -11.60 -18.53
C VAL A 459 7.52 -11.03 -18.25
N THR A 460 7.45 -9.74 -17.92
CA THR A 460 6.19 -9.00 -17.80
C THR A 460 6.11 -7.94 -18.90
N LEU A 461 4.95 -7.83 -19.53
CA LEU A 461 4.61 -6.90 -20.61
C LEU A 461 3.42 -6.06 -20.16
N ASP A 462 3.62 -4.75 -20.07
CA ASP A 462 2.60 -3.75 -19.75
C ASP A 462 2.37 -2.86 -20.99
N LEU A 463 1.24 -3.03 -21.65
CA LEU A 463 0.83 -2.23 -22.81
C LEU A 463 0.74 -0.76 -22.41
N ARG A 464 1.48 0.09 -23.12
CA ARG A 464 1.31 1.54 -23.11
C ARG A 464 0.24 1.92 -24.13
N GLY A 465 -0.50 2.99 -23.85
CA GLY A 465 -1.44 3.54 -24.82
C GLY A 465 -0.73 3.84 -26.14
N PRO A 466 -1.36 3.59 -27.30
CA PRO A 466 -0.74 3.87 -28.60
C PRO A 466 -0.50 5.38 -28.83
N LEU A 467 -1.19 6.24 -28.06
CA LEU A 467 -1.02 7.68 -28.07
C LEU A 467 -0.35 8.09 -26.74
N PRO A 468 0.79 8.82 -26.77
CA PRO A 468 1.64 9.02 -25.59
C PRO A 468 1.10 10.05 -24.58
N ASP A 469 0.27 11.00 -25.03
CA ASP A 469 -0.22 12.12 -24.24
C ASP A 469 -1.61 12.60 -24.69
N GLY A 470 -2.16 13.58 -23.97
CA GLY A 470 -3.48 14.14 -24.24
C GLY A 470 -3.60 14.97 -25.52
N ALA A 471 -2.50 15.54 -26.04
CA ALA A 471 -2.50 16.29 -27.29
C ALA A 471 -2.52 15.34 -28.50
N ALA A 472 -1.73 14.26 -28.44
CA ALA A 472 -1.80 13.17 -29.41
C ALA A 472 -3.17 12.47 -29.39
N LEU A 473 -3.78 12.31 -28.22
CA LEU A 473 -5.17 11.83 -28.10
C LEU A 473 -6.15 12.79 -28.78
N ALA A 474 -6.12 14.08 -28.43
CA ALA A 474 -7.03 15.09 -28.99
C ALA A 474 -6.92 15.21 -30.52
N ALA A 475 -5.70 15.17 -31.07
CA ALA A 475 -5.45 15.18 -32.51
C ALA A 475 -6.02 13.95 -33.23
N ALA A 476 -6.05 12.79 -32.57
CA ALA A 476 -6.55 11.54 -33.13
C ALA A 476 -8.09 11.39 -33.05
N LEU A 477 -8.78 12.12 -32.16
CA LEU A 477 -10.23 12.01 -31.96
C LEU A 477 -11.07 12.11 -33.25
N PRO A 478 -10.81 13.03 -34.21
CA PRO A 478 -11.58 13.12 -35.46
C PRO A 478 -11.45 11.90 -36.39
N GLU A 479 -10.40 11.09 -36.22
CA GLU A 479 -10.18 9.86 -36.99
C GLU A 479 -10.75 8.60 -36.30
N MET A 480 -11.22 8.71 -35.06
CA MET A 480 -11.77 7.58 -34.32
C MET A 480 -13.18 7.24 -34.77
N ARG A 481 -13.41 5.95 -35.06
CA ARG A 481 -14.74 5.39 -35.29
C ARG A 481 -15.29 4.81 -34.00
N ALA A 482 -16.30 5.46 -33.45
CA ALA A 482 -17.10 4.97 -32.33
C ALA A 482 -18.21 4.04 -32.82
N ALA A 483 -18.38 2.88 -32.18
CA ALA A 483 -19.52 1.99 -32.34
C ALA A 483 -20.18 1.78 -30.96
N LEU A 484 -21.50 1.90 -30.86
CA LEU A 484 -22.21 1.76 -29.60
C LEU A 484 -22.02 0.33 -29.05
N SER A 485 -21.47 0.23 -27.84
CA SER A 485 -21.22 -1.03 -27.14
C SER A 485 -22.19 -1.28 -25.96
N GLY A 486 -22.92 -0.25 -25.53
CA GLY A 486 -23.98 -0.36 -24.55
C GLY A 486 -24.68 0.97 -24.29
N TRP A 487 -25.86 0.93 -23.69
CA TRP A 487 -26.63 2.11 -23.28
C TRP A 487 -27.31 1.86 -21.94
N SER A 488 -27.38 2.87 -21.09
CA SER A 488 -27.89 2.78 -19.71
C SER A 488 -29.42 2.78 -19.58
N GLY A 489 -30.15 3.04 -20.66
CA GLY A 489 -31.58 3.38 -20.61
C GLY A 489 -31.86 4.86 -20.31
N ALA A 490 -30.82 5.65 -20.04
CA ALA A 490 -30.91 7.09 -19.74
C ALA A 490 -29.75 7.85 -20.42
N GLU A 491 -29.05 8.73 -19.69
CA GLU A 491 -28.04 9.64 -20.24
C GLU A 491 -26.75 8.93 -20.72
N TYR A 492 -26.28 7.89 -20.01
CA TYR A 492 -25.00 7.27 -20.33
C TYR A 492 -25.07 6.31 -21.51
N SER A 493 -24.24 6.58 -22.53
CA SER A 493 -24.01 5.71 -23.69
C SER A 493 -22.53 5.31 -23.75
N PHE A 494 -22.26 4.04 -24.02
CA PHE A 494 -20.92 3.47 -24.04
C PHE A 494 -20.55 3.09 -25.48
N TYR A 495 -19.31 3.38 -25.88
CA TYR A 495 -18.83 3.14 -27.25
C TYR A 495 -17.48 2.43 -27.26
N ALA A 496 -17.32 1.47 -28.17
CA ALA A 496 -16.01 0.98 -28.58
C ALA A 496 -15.43 1.94 -29.63
N ALA A 497 -14.31 2.58 -29.33
CA ALA A 497 -13.60 3.48 -30.25
C ALA A 497 -12.46 2.75 -30.97
N THR A 498 -12.31 2.96 -32.28
CA THR A 498 -11.24 2.40 -33.10
C THR A 498 -10.55 3.51 -33.91
N LEU A 499 -9.24 3.67 -33.73
CA LEU A 499 -8.44 4.62 -34.52
C LEU A 499 -8.05 3.97 -35.86
N ARG A 500 -8.33 4.66 -36.95
CA ARG A 500 -8.30 4.09 -38.31
C ARG A 500 -6.89 3.72 -38.80
N ALA A 501 -5.86 4.39 -38.28
CA ALA A 501 -4.44 4.09 -38.50
C ALA A 501 -3.68 4.19 -37.17
N ALA A 502 -3.98 3.31 -36.21
CA ALA A 502 -3.29 3.30 -34.93
C ALA A 502 -1.78 3.01 -35.08
N PRO A 503 -0.89 3.74 -34.37
CA PRO A 503 0.53 3.39 -34.31
C PRO A 503 0.71 2.05 -33.57
N ALA A 504 1.84 1.39 -33.81
CA ALA A 504 2.12 0.07 -33.26
C ALA A 504 2.08 0.06 -31.71
N PRO A 505 1.47 -0.97 -31.08
CA PRO A 505 1.34 -1.04 -29.62
C PRO A 505 2.71 -1.13 -28.95
N GLN A 506 2.99 -0.21 -28.04
CA GLN A 506 4.23 -0.17 -27.27
C GLN A 506 4.05 -0.91 -25.95
N TYR A 507 5.05 -1.68 -25.52
CA TYR A 507 5.03 -2.38 -24.23
C TYR A 507 6.18 -1.91 -23.35
N ALA A 508 5.90 -1.61 -22.09
CA ALA A 508 6.93 -1.61 -21.07
C ALA A 508 7.28 -3.07 -20.71
N LEU A 509 8.57 -3.38 -20.73
CA LEU A 509 9.13 -4.70 -20.54
C LEU A 509 9.84 -4.78 -19.18
N GLN A 510 9.49 -5.77 -18.36
CA GLN A 510 10.26 -6.13 -17.17
C GLN A 510 10.72 -7.58 -17.27
N ILE A 511 12.03 -7.81 -17.22
CA ILE A 511 12.64 -9.15 -17.16
C ILE A 511 13.14 -9.42 -15.74
N HIS A 512 12.91 -10.63 -15.25
CA HIS A 512 13.53 -11.19 -14.04
C HIS A 512 14.18 -12.53 -14.40
N CYS A 513 15.51 -12.55 -14.49
CA CYS A 513 16.34 -13.70 -14.83
C CYS A 513 17.58 -13.72 -13.90
N PRO A 514 17.96 -14.85 -13.30
CA PRO A 514 17.15 -16.06 -13.17
C PRO A 514 15.92 -15.84 -12.29
N ALA A 515 14.78 -16.41 -12.68
CA ALA A 515 13.53 -16.37 -11.95
C ALA A 515 13.44 -17.53 -10.95
N SER A 516 13.44 -17.21 -9.66
CA SER A 516 13.15 -18.22 -8.61
C SER A 516 11.72 -18.77 -8.75
N GLU A 517 11.51 -20.05 -8.40
CA GLU A 517 10.17 -20.65 -8.26
C GLU A 517 9.22 -19.78 -7.43
N ASP A 518 9.77 -19.11 -6.42
CA ASP A 518 9.08 -18.21 -5.52
C ASP A 518 8.57 -16.95 -6.23
N ALA A 519 9.32 -16.42 -7.20
CA ALA A 519 8.88 -15.34 -8.09
C ALA A 519 7.84 -15.83 -9.11
N VAL A 520 8.05 -17.00 -9.72
CA VAL A 520 7.10 -17.62 -10.66
C VAL A 520 5.75 -17.88 -9.99
N ARG A 521 5.73 -18.46 -8.79
CA ARG A 521 4.52 -18.73 -8.00
C ARG A 521 3.76 -17.44 -7.66
N ARG A 522 4.45 -16.34 -7.39
CA ARG A 522 3.84 -15.01 -7.19
C ARG A 522 3.30 -14.38 -8.48
N ALA A 523 3.91 -14.67 -9.63
CA ALA A 523 3.49 -14.14 -10.91
C ALA A 523 2.25 -14.84 -11.46
N ARG A 524 2.08 -16.15 -11.17
CA ARG A 524 0.88 -16.93 -11.51
C ARG A 524 -0.41 -16.26 -11.01
N PRO A 525 -1.41 -16.05 -11.89
CA PRO A 525 -2.71 -15.54 -11.47
C PRO A 525 -3.34 -16.54 -10.49
N THR A 526 -4.12 -16.02 -9.56
CA THR A 526 -4.64 -16.81 -8.44
C THR A 526 -5.94 -16.16 -7.99
N ARG A 527 -6.86 -16.98 -7.48
CA ARG A 527 -8.07 -16.45 -6.86
C ARG A 527 -7.67 -15.77 -5.55
N PHE A 528 -8.43 -14.74 -5.21
CA PHE A 528 -8.42 -14.17 -3.87
C PHE A 528 -9.75 -14.53 -3.22
N VAL A 529 -9.68 -14.94 -1.96
CA VAL A 529 -10.84 -15.23 -1.12
C VAL A 529 -10.82 -14.32 0.09
N THR A 530 -12.00 -13.91 0.55
CA THR A 530 -12.15 -13.05 1.73
C THR A 530 -12.38 -13.93 2.95
N HIS A 531 -11.54 -13.78 3.97
CA HIS A 531 -11.75 -14.37 5.29
C HIS A 531 -12.29 -13.31 6.25
N VAL A 532 -12.99 -13.77 7.28
CA VAL A 532 -13.50 -12.96 8.40
C VAL A 532 -12.92 -13.57 9.67
N GLU A 533 -11.96 -12.89 10.28
CA GLU A 533 -11.17 -13.38 11.41
C GLU A 533 -11.70 -12.82 12.72
N THR A 534 -12.41 -13.66 13.49
CA THR A 534 -12.81 -13.34 14.87
C THR A 534 -11.60 -13.43 15.82
N PRO A 535 -11.68 -12.90 17.07
CA PRO A 535 -10.61 -13.02 18.06
C PRO A 535 -10.23 -14.48 18.36
N GLU A 536 -11.21 -15.38 18.37
CA GLU A 536 -11.03 -16.81 18.62
C GLU A 536 -10.25 -17.46 17.48
N LEU A 537 -10.67 -17.21 16.23
CA LEU A 537 -9.97 -17.73 15.04
C LEU A 537 -8.55 -17.16 14.91
N TYR A 538 -8.34 -15.91 15.33
CA TYR A 538 -7.00 -15.35 15.46
C TYR A 538 -6.17 -16.12 16.48
N ALA A 539 -6.64 -16.29 17.71
CA ALA A 539 -5.91 -16.95 18.79
C ALA A 539 -5.65 -18.45 18.50
N GLU A 540 -6.59 -19.13 17.85
CA GLU A 540 -6.53 -20.57 17.59
C GLU A 540 -5.65 -20.93 16.38
N ARG A 541 -5.78 -20.20 15.27
CA ARG A 541 -5.13 -20.57 14.00
C ARG A 541 -4.06 -19.57 13.56
N VAL A 542 -4.34 -18.27 13.63
CA VAL A 542 -3.47 -17.22 13.03
C VAL A 542 -2.27 -16.88 13.92
N GLU A 543 -2.47 -16.66 15.21
CA GLU A 543 -1.39 -16.34 16.15
C GLU A 543 -0.36 -17.48 16.25
N PRO A 544 -0.74 -18.78 16.34
CA PRO A 544 0.23 -19.88 16.27
C PRO A 544 1.00 -19.94 14.95
N TYR A 545 0.36 -19.64 13.81
CA TYR A 545 1.06 -19.50 12.53
C TYR A 545 2.06 -18.34 12.54
N VAL A 546 1.64 -17.15 12.99
CA VAL A 546 2.49 -15.95 13.06
C VAL A 546 3.66 -16.12 14.02
N ARG A 547 3.47 -16.83 15.14
CA ARG A 547 4.53 -17.19 16.10
C ARG A 547 5.55 -18.17 15.50
N ARG A 548 5.13 -19.06 14.59
CA ARG A 548 5.99 -20.04 13.89
C ARG A 548 6.75 -19.46 12.68
N LEU A 549 6.45 -18.24 12.24
CA LEU A 549 7.19 -17.62 11.14
C LEU A 549 8.65 -17.31 11.54
N PRO A 550 9.63 -17.50 10.62
CA PRO A 550 11.02 -17.21 10.91
C PRO A 550 11.23 -15.71 11.19
N PRO A 551 12.17 -15.33 12.07
CA PRO A 551 12.49 -13.94 12.33
C PRO A 551 12.81 -13.18 11.05
N ALA A 552 12.19 -12.01 10.89
CA ALA A 552 12.34 -11.18 9.70
C ALA A 552 13.65 -10.36 9.76
N THR A 553 14.79 -11.04 9.79
CA THR A 553 16.13 -10.48 10.02
C THR A 553 16.54 -9.36 9.05
N TRP A 554 15.93 -9.30 7.87
CA TRP A 554 16.10 -8.18 6.93
C TRP A 554 15.44 -6.88 7.42
N ILE A 555 14.35 -6.97 8.20
CA ILE A 555 13.71 -5.83 8.87
C ILE A 555 14.56 -5.37 10.04
N ASP A 556 15.14 -6.30 10.80
CA ASP A 556 16.06 -5.95 11.89
C ASP A 556 17.27 -5.18 11.34
N ARG A 557 17.78 -5.58 10.15
CA ARG A 557 18.76 -4.78 9.39
C ARG A 557 18.22 -3.42 8.94
N VAL A 558 16.97 -3.31 8.49
CA VAL A 558 16.35 -2.02 8.11
C VAL A 558 16.21 -1.08 9.33
N CYS A 559 15.85 -1.61 10.49
CA CYS A 559 15.78 -0.88 11.76
C CYS A 559 17.18 -0.53 12.31
N ALA A 560 18.20 -1.33 11.98
CA ALA A 560 19.60 -1.09 12.30
C ALA A 560 20.35 -0.27 11.22
N LEU A 561 19.67 0.23 10.18
CA LEU A 561 20.28 1.18 9.26
C LEU A 561 20.67 2.47 9.98
N GLU A 562 21.83 3.00 9.60
CA GLU A 562 22.33 4.30 10.04
C GLU A 562 21.35 5.42 9.64
N ALA A 563 21.34 6.51 10.42
CA ALA A 563 20.38 7.61 10.29
C ALA A 563 20.33 8.19 8.85
N GLU A 564 21.44 8.10 8.12
CA GLU A 564 21.61 8.39 6.70
C GLU A 564 20.49 7.91 5.76
N ARG A 565 19.93 6.72 6.00
CA ARG A 565 18.81 6.13 5.22
C ARG A 565 17.44 6.28 5.88
N VAL A 566 17.39 6.82 7.08
CA VAL A 566 16.16 7.00 7.87
C VAL A 566 15.71 8.45 7.75
N LEU A 567 14.71 8.70 6.90
CA LEU A 567 14.18 10.05 6.61
C LEU A 567 13.77 10.82 7.86
N PHE A 568 13.25 10.08 8.84
CA PHE A 568 12.98 10.57 10.18
C PHE A 568 13.29 9.46 11.17
N ALA A 569 14.51 9.46 11.71
CA ALA A 569 14.76 8.81 12.99
C ALA A 569 13.97 9.60 14.04
N GLY A 570 13.15 8.93 14.86
CA GLY A 570 12.27 9.59 15.83
C GLY A 570 13.00 10.24 17.03
N GLY A 571 14.25 10.66 16.86
CA GLY A 571 15.21 10.82 17.95
C GLY A 571 15.54 9.49 18.63
N PRO A 572 16.43 9.51 19.65
CA PRO A 572 16.59 8.40 20.57
C PRO A 572 15.25 8.06 21.25
N GLY A 573 14.91 6.78 21.36
CA GLY A 573 13.81 6.28 22.19
C GLY A 573 12.44 6.05 21.53
N ARG A 574 12.07 6.68 20.40
CA ARG A 574 10.69 6.58 19.84
C ARG A 574 10.27 5.24 19.19
N GLY A 575 11.01 4.15 19.36
CA GLY A 575 10.53 2.80 19.05
C GLY A 575 10.28 2.41 17.58
N PHE A 576 10.44 3.30 16.60
CA PHE A 576 10.28 3.00 15.16
C PHE A 576 11.30 3.74 14.27
N VAL A 577 11.28 3.48 12.96
CA VAL A 577 12.06 4.17 11.91
C VAL A 577 11.18 4.58 10.74
N VAL A 578 11.43 5.73 10.11
CA VAL A 578 10.77 6.13 8.84
C VAL A 578 11.72 5.99 7.66
N VAL A 579 11.30 5.21 6.65
CA VAL A 579 12.08 4.87 5.45
C VAL A 579 11.25 4.99 4.17
N VAL A 580 11.91 5.10 3.01
CA VAL A 580 11.27 4.96 1.68
C VAL A 580 10.85 3.50 1.46
N ASP A 581 9.65 3.27 0.92
CA ASP A 581 9.25 1.93 0.47
C ASP A 581 9.93 1.59 -0.87
N SER A 582 10.47 0.37 -0.95
CA SER A 582 10.85 -0.34 -2.18
C SER A 582 9.90 -0.19 -3.39
N LYS A 583 8.61 0.12 -3.18
CA LYS A 583 7.63 0.40 -4.23
C LYS A 583 7.85 1.74 -4.95
N TRP A 584 8.47 2.74 -4.30
CA TRP A 584 8.70 4.07 -4.89
C TRP A 584 9.89 4.05 -5.84
N ARG A 585 9.72 3.40 -7.00
CA ARG A 585 10.78 3.15 -7.99
C ARG A 585 11.35 4.41 -8.65
N SER A 586 10.63 5.53 -8.60
CA SER A 586 11.05 6.83 -9.14
C SER A 586 11.81 7.71 -8.13
N HIS A 587 11.96 7.29 -6.87
CA HIS A 587 12.79 8.00 -5.91
C HIS A 587 14.26 8.01 -6.38
N PRO A 588 14.99 9.13 -6.29
CA PRO A 588 16.40 9.20 -6.63
C PRO A 588 17.27 8.32 -5.71
N ARG A 589 18.56 8.19 -6.00
CA ARG A 589 19.49 7.58 -5.04
C ARG A 589 19.56 8.46 -3.78
N PHE A 590 19.60 7.82 -2.61
CA PHE A 590 19.89 8.52 -1.36
C PHE A 590 21.25 9.24 -1.45
N THR A 591 21.31 10.42 -0.85
CA THR A 591 22.48 11.31 -0.82
C THR A 591 22.50 12.06 0.51
N HIS A 592 23.67 12.59 0.88
CA HIS A 592 23.91 13.30 2.15
C HIS A 592 24.08 14.81 1.93
N HIS A 593 24.24 15.25 0.68
CA HIS A 593 24.26 16.66 0.31
C HIS A 593 22.87 17.27 0.47
N GLU A 594 22.74 18.24 1.38
CA GLU A 594 21.47 18.92 1.66
C GLU A 594 20.93 19.65 0.43
N ASP A 595 21.79 20.25 -0.40
CA ASP A 595 21.40 20.92 -1.66
C ASP A 595 20.69 19.97 -2.63
N LEU A 596 21.18 18.72 -2.72
CA LEU A 596 20.57 17.69 -3.54
C LEU A 596 19.25 17.17 -2.95
N ARG A 597 19.06 17.26 -1.63
CA ARG A 597 17.77 16.99 -0.96
C ARG A 597 16.80 18.18 -1.04
N ALA A 598 17.29 19.42 -1.11
CA ALA A 598 16.43 20.59 -1.32
C ALA A 598 15.68 20.48 -2.65
N ALA A 599 16.36 19.98 -3.69
CA ALA A 599 15.78 19.67 -5.00
C ALA A 599 14.79 18.47 -5.00
N TRP A 600 14.55 17.80 -3.87
CA TRP A 600 13.50 16.77 -3.74
C TRP A 600 12.12 17.37 -3.44
N ARG A 601 12.06 18.59 -2.89
CA ARG A 601 10.79 19.23 -2.52
C ARG A 601 9.98 19.61 -3.75
N GLY A 602 8.77 19.06 -3.87
CA GLY A 602 7.87 19.32 -5.00
C GLY A 602 8.35 18.75 -6.35
N ALA A 603 9.36 17.88 -6.36
CA ALA A 603 9.84 17.27 -7.61
C ALA A 603 8.79 16.30 -8.20
N PRO A 604 8.59 16.21 -9.53
CA PRO A 604 7.48 15.44 -10.11
C PRO A 604 7.41 13.96 -9.72
N TRP A 605 8.56 13.32 -9.46
CA TRP A 605 8.61 11.94 -9.00
C TRP A 605 8.06 11.73 -7.57
N THR A 606 7.73 12.80 -6.83
CA THR A 606 7.01 12.76 -5.55
C THR A 606 5.53 12.45 -5.69
N ASP A 607 4.96 12.45 -6.90
CA ASP A 607 3.60 11.92 -7.15
C ASP A 607 3.48 10.42 -6.86
N ALA A 608 4.61 9.70 -6.91
CA ALA A 608 4.70 8.30 -6.51
C ALA A 608 5.19 8.09 -5.07
N LEU A 609 5.22 9.15 -4.23
CA LEU A 609 5.72 9.08 -2.85
C LEU A 609 5.09 7.92 -2.07
N TYR A 610 5.95 7.10 -1.49
CA TYR A 610 5.59 5.95 -0.67
C TYR A 610 6.63 5.73 0.44
N LEU A 611 6.23 5.92 1.69
CA LEU A 611 7.04 5.78 2.90
C LEU A 611 6.48 4.70 3.83
N LEU A 612 7.32 4.19 4.72
CA LEU A 612 6.97 3.26 5.80
C LEU A 612 7.50 3.77 7.15
N ALA A 613 6.67 3.72 8.19
CA ALA A 613 7.12 3.80 9.59
C ALA A 613 7.08 2.38 10.18
N ILE A 614 8.25 1.82 10.52
CA ILE A 614 8.41 0.41 10.90
C ILE A 614 8.85 0.29 12.37
N SER A 615 8.14 -0.55 13.14
CA SER A 615 8.48 -0.83 14.55
C SER A 615 9.88 -1.44 14.72
N ARG A 616 10.67 -0.87 15.63
CA ARG A 616 11.92 -1.48 16.12
C ARG A 616 11.64 -2.67 17.02
N ASP A 617 10.53 -2.65 17.77
CA ASP A 617 10.11 -3.74 18.65
C ASP A 617 9.63 -4.97 17.84
N PRO A 618 10.25 -6.16 18.02
CA PRO A 618 9.81 -7.42 17.39
C PRO A 618 8.56 -8.06 17.99
N ALA A 619 8.07 -7.60 19.15
CA ALA A 619 6.81 -8.07 19.72
C ALA A 619 5.59 -7.54 18.94
N LEU A 620 5.65 -6.29 18.47
CA LEU A 620 4.61 -5.68 17.63
C LEU A 620 4.70 -6.21 16.18
N ARG A 621 3.85 -7.18 15.82
CA ARG A 621 3.86 -7.87 14.50
C ARG A 621 2.82 -7.32 13.54
N SER A 622 1.70 -6.82 14.05
CA SER A 622 0.56 -6.30 13.29
C SER A 622 -0.32 -5.40 14.18
N ILE A 623 -1.45 -4.91 13.64
CA ILE A 623 -2.43 -4.15 14.44
C ILE A 623 -3.05 -4.99 15.57
N ARG A 624 -3.09 -6.33 15.48
CA ARG A 624 -3.56 -7.22 16.57
C ARG A 624 -2.77 -7.05 17.87
N ASP A 625 -1.54 -6.55 17.80
CA ASP A 625 -0.61 -6.42 18.93
C ASP A 625 -0.65 -5.01 19.55
N LEU A 626 -1.37 -4.06 18.94
CA LEU A 626 -1.60 -2.72 19.50
C LEU A 626 -2.58 -2.82 20.67
N ARG A 627 -2.06 -2.84 21.90
CA ARG A 627 -2.84 -3.04 23.14
C ARG A 627 -2.33 -2.16 24.29
N GLY A 628 -3.24 -1.77 25.19
CA GLY A 628 -2.95 -0.96 26.38
C GLY A 628 -2.83 0.54 26.10
N ALA A 629 -2.81 1.34 27.17
CA ALA A 629 -2.94 2.81 27.10
C ALA A 629 -1.89 3.51 26.21
N GLY A 630 -0.69 2.93 26.04
CA GLY A 630 0.34 3.47 25.15
C GLY A 630 0.10 3.24 23.65
N ALA A 631 -0.80 2.33 23.25
CA ALA A 631 -0.95 1.92 21.86
C ALA A 631 -1.38 3.07 20.93
N ALA A 632 -2.37 3.87 21.33
CA ALA A 632 -2.80 5.05 20.57
C ALA A 632 -1.67 6.09 20.43
N ALA A 633 -0.81 6.24 21.45
CA ALA A 633 0.34 7.15 21.40
C ALA A 633 1.42 6.67 20.43
N VAL A 634 1.69 5.36 20.34
CA VAL A 634 2.60 4.78 19.33
C VAL A 634 2.07 5.03 17.91
N VAL A 635 0.77 4.82 17.68
CA VAL A 635 0.13 5.07 16.38
C VAL A 635 0.17 6.56 16.01
N SER A 636 -0.15 7.45 16.94
CA SER A 636 -0.08 8.90 16.72
C SER A 636 1.36 9.37 16.45
N ALA A 637 2.36 8.81 17.14
CA ALA A 637 3.78 9.10 16.88
C ALA A 637 4.22 8.62 15.49
N MET A 638 3.80 7.42 15.05
CA MET A 638 4.04 6.93 13.68
C MET A 638 3.40 7.87 12.63
N ARG A 639 2.15 8.31 12.86
CA ARG A 639 1.48 9.31 11.99
C ARG A 639 2.28 10.60 11.90
N ALA A 640 2.61 11.22 13.04
CA ALA A 640 3.32 12.49 13.09
C ALA A 640 4.68 12.42 12.37
N ALA A 641 5.42 11.32 12.53
CA ALA A 641 6.70 11.12 11.86
C ALA A 641 6.58 10.89 10.34
N LEU A 642 5.53 10.20 9.88
CA LEU A 642 5.25 10.05 8.44
C LEU A 642 4.86 11.38 7.78
N VAL A 643 4.03 12.17 8.45
CA VAL A 643 3.63 13.51 8.00
C VAL A 643 4.84 14.45 7.97
N ALA A 644 5.65 14.46 9.02
CA ALA A 644 6.89 15.22 9.07
C ALA A 644 7.85 14.82 7.93
N ALA A 645 8.13 13.53 7.74
CA ALA A 645 9.01 13.08 6.65
C ALA A 645 8.49 13.48 5.25
N ALA A 646 7.19 13.36 5.00
CA ALA A 646 6.59 13.76 3.72
C ALA A 646 6.67 15.28 3.48
N ARG A 647 6.32 16.09 4.49
CA ARG A 647 6.32 17.56 4.42
C ARG A 647 7.74 18.14 4.40
N ASP A 648 8.63 17.59 5.21
CA ASP A 648 9.93 18.22 5.53
C ASP A 648 11.08 17.71 4.65
N VAL A 649 10.92 16.55 4.00
CA VAL A 649 11.86 16.08 2.96
C VAL A 649 11.34 16.32 1.55
N TYR A 650 10.04 16.12 1.29
CA TYR A 650 9.49 16.13 -0.08
C TYR A 650 8.50 17.27 -0.36
N GLY A 651 8.13 18.07 0.65
CA GLY A 651 7.17 19.16 0.49
C GLY A 651 5.71 18.72 0.33
N VAL A 652 5.40 17.44 0.56
CA VAL A 652 4.04 16.89 0.40
C VAL A 652 3.24 17.10 1.70
N PRO A 653 2.14 17.90 1.69
CA PRO A 653 1.34 18.18 2.89
C PRO A 653 0.45 16.99 3.29
N GLU A 654 0.02 16.94 4.56
CA GLU A 654 -0.78 15.82 5.10
C GLU A 654 -2.06 15.54 4.30
N GLY A 655 -2.76 16.58 3.83
CA GLY A 655 -3.98 16.43 3.02
C GLY A 655 -3.78 15.73 1.67
N GLN A 656 -2.54 15.53 1.23
CA GLN A 656 -2.19 14.76 0.02
C GLN A 656 -1.69 13.34 0.34
N LEU A 657 -1.75 12.91 1.61
CA LEU A 657 -1.28 11.60 2.07
C LEU A 657 -2.42 10.68 2.51
N ARG A 658 -2.37 9.43 2.05
CA ARG A 658 -3.18 8.33 2.58
C ARG A 658 -2.33 7.51 3.56
N LEU A 659 -2.66 7.59 4.85
CA LEU A 659 -1.95 6.91 5.94
C LEU A 659 -2.71 5.63 6.37
N PHE A 660 -2.09 4.45 6.28
CA PHE A 660 -2.77 3.18 6.59
C PHE A 660 -1.81 2.10 7.12
N PHE A 661 -2.33 1.14 7.90
CA PHE A 661 -1.71 -0.16 8.17
C PHE A 661 -2.24 -1.22 7.20
N HIS A 662 -1.51 -2.33 7.01
CA HIS A 662 -2.01 -3.52 6.31
C HIS A 662 -2.40 -4.63 7.28
N TYR A 663 -3.57 -5.24 7.06
CA TYR A 663 -3.96 -6.50 7.65
C TYR A 663 -4.53 -7.47 6.59
N CYS A 664 -4.02 -8.69 6.43
CA CYS A 664 -2.74 -9.16 6.96
C CYS A 664 -1.55 -8.35 6.37
N PRO A 665 -0.53 -8.03 7.19
CA PRO A 665 0.65 -7.33 6.73
C PRO A 665 1.48 -8.22 5.79
N ARG A 666 2.26 -7.62 4.86
CA ARG A 666 3.14 -8.39 3.96
C ARG A 666 4.29 -9.09 4.71
N PHE A 667 4.68 -8.54 5.85
CA PHE A 667 5.67 -9.08 6.77
C PHE A 667 5.24 -8.77 8.20
N TRP A 668 5.48 -9.68 9.13
CA TRP A 668 4.94 -9.62 10.49
C TRP A 668 5.84 -8.79 11.44
N ARG A 669 5.93 -7.50 11.12
CA ARG A 669 6.37 -6.40 11.98
C ARG A 669 5.35 -5.28 11.80
N LEU A 670 4.91 -4.62 12.88
CA LEU A 670 4.01 -3.48 12.79
C LEU A 670 4.64 -2.38 11.93
N HIS A 671 3.94 -1.97 10.88
CA HIS A 671 4.34 -0.85 10.03
C HIS A 671 3.14 -0.06 9.50
N ALA A 672 3.22 1.27 9.60
CA ALA A 672 2.31 2.19 8.92
C ALA A 672 2.90 2.59 7.57
N HIS A 673 2.04 2.72 6.56
CA HIS A 673 2.35 3.22 5.23
C HIS A 673 1.90 4.69 5.13
N ALA A 674 2.66 5.50 4.39
CA ALA A 674 2.18 6.76 3.81
C ALA A 674 2.37 6.72 2.30
N ALA A 675 1.33 7.03 1.54
CA ALA A 675 1.42 7.18 0.08
C ALA A 675 0.65 8.42 -0.38
N ARG A 676 0.98 9.00 -1.55
CA ARG A 676 0.14 10.05 -2.15
C ARG A 676 -1.29 9.54 -2.36
N VAL A 677 -2.29 10.39 -2.14
CA VAL A 677 -3.71 10.08 -2.37
C VAL A 677 -3.93 9.64 -3.83
N ASP A 678 -3.32 10.36 -4.77
CA ASP A 678 -3.44 10.14 -6.22
C ASP A 678 -2.50 9.04 -6.74
N GLY A 679 -1.53 8.62 -5.92
CA GLY A 679 -0.52 7.63 -6.27
C GLY A 679 -1.05 6.19 -6.26
N PRO A 680 -0.39 5.25 -6.96
CA PRO A 680 -0.77 3.83 -7.02
C PRO A 680 -0.51 3.10 -5.69
N ALA A 681 -1.34 3.36 -4.70
CA ALA A 681 -1.24 2.82 -3.36
C ALA A 681 -1.91 1.44 -3.24
N SER A 682 -1.28 0.53 -2.50
CA SER A 682 -1.84 -0.78 -2.13
C SER A 682 -2.93 -0.66 -1.03
N CYS A 683 -3.85 0.28 -1.16
CA CYS A 683 -4.78 0.72 -0.11
C CYS A 683 -6.23 0.22 -0.30
N ALA A 684 -6.41 -0.98 -0.84
CA ALA A 684 -7.73 -1.59 -0.96
C ALA A 684 -8.39 -1.80 0.42
N ALA A 685 -9.70 -1.58 0.52
CA ALA A 685 -10.43 -1.61 1.78
C ALA A 685 -10.43 -3.01 2.45
N ASP A 686 -10.31 -4.06 1.64
CA ASP A 686 -10.12 -5.48 2.03
C ASP A 686 -8.72 -5.79 2.62
N ARG A 687 -8.00 -4.75 3.07
CA ARG A 687 -6.63 -4.84 3.62
C ARG A 687 -6.17 -3.61 4.42
N ALA A 688 -6.59 -2.41 4.04
CA ALA A 688 -5.98 -1.16 4.50
C ALA A 688 -6.80 -0.49 5.61
N HIS A 689 -6.24 -0.43 6.82
CA HIS A 689 -6.85 0.24 7.97
C HIS A 689 -6.24 1.63 8.13
N LEU A 690 -7.03 2.69 7.93
CA LEU A 690 -6.55 4.08 8.02
C LEU A 690 -5.97 4.37 9.40
N VAL A 691 -4.78 4.98 9.45
CA VAL A 691 -4.02 5.21 10.70
C VAL A 691 -4.86 6.01 11.71
N VAL A 692 -5.60 7.02 11.26
CA VAL A 692 -6.48 7.84 12.11
C VAL A 692 -7.63 7.03 12.74
N HIS A 693 -8.19 6.03 12.03
CA HIS A 693 -9.22 5.15 12.59
C HIS A 693 -8.62 4.14 13.58
N VAL A 694 -7.41 3.63 13.31
CA VAL A 694 -6.66 2.79 14.26
C VAL A 694 -6.33 3.58 15.53
N GLU A 695 -5.95 4.85 15.40
CA GLU A 695 -5.66 5.78 16.50
C GLU A 695 -6.91 6.07 17.35
N ASP A 696 -8.07 6.34 16.73
CA ASP A 696 -9.33 6.62 17.42
C ASP A 696 -9.93 5.38 18.09
N ASN A 697 -9.93 4.22 17.42
CA ASN A 697 -10.38 2.96 17.99
C ASN A 697 -9.57 2.61 19.27
N LEU A 698 -8.25 2.80 19.25
CA LEU A 698 -7.37 2.57 20.41
C LEU A 698 -7.51 3.62 21.52
N ARG A 699 -8.06 4.81 21.24
CA ARG A 699 -8.46 5.78 22.28
C ARG A 699 -9.75 5.39 22.96
N ARG A 700 -10.73 4.85 22.21
CA ARG A 700 -12.03 4.39 22.73
C ARG A 700 -11.89 3.12 23.55
N ASP A 701 -11.14 2.16 23.03
CA ASP A 701 -10.83 0.90 23.68
C ASP A 701 -9.35 0.51 23.46
N PRO A 702 -8.50 0.59 24.50
CA PRO A 702 -7.10 0.16 24.43
C PRO A 702 -6.90 -1.34 24.12
N ALA A 703 -7.96 -2.15 24.07
CA ALA A 703 -7.93 -3.54 23.63
C ALA A 703 -8.56 -3.78 22.24
N TYR A 704 -9.08 -2.76 21.55
CA TYR A 704 -9.95 -2.90 20.37
C TYR A 704 -9.47 -3.94 19.34
N TYR A 705 -8.20 -3.90 18.94
CA TYR A 705 -7.67 -4.82 17.92
C TYR A 705 -7.38 -6.24 18.42
N ARG A 706 -7.44 -6.51 19.73
CA ARG A 706 -7.57 -7.88 20.27
C ARG A 706 -8.95 -8.45 19.93
N ASP A 707 -10.00 -7.67 20.14
CA ASP A 707 -11.39 -8.15 20.20
C ASP A 707 -12.22 -7.87 18.93
N ALA A 708 -11.71 -7.03 18.03
CA ALA A 708 -12.36 -6.77 16.74
C ALA A 708 -12.33 -7.99 15.82
N THR A 709 -13.45 -8.25 15.13
CA THR A 709 -13.46 -9.14 13.95
C THR A 709 -12.89 -8.38 12.75
N LEU A 710 -11.88 -8.95 12.08
CA LEU A 710 -11.18 -8.31 10.96
C LEU A 710 -11.41 -9.09 9.66
N SER A 711 -11.93 -8.43 8.62
CA SER A 711 -12.05 -9.00 7.29
C SER A 711 -10.84 -8.66 6.41
N TYR A 712 -10.35 -9.63 5.65
CA TYR A 712 -9.23 -9.41 4.73
C TYR A 712 -9.21 -10.44 3.60
N ARG A 713 -8.58 -10.09 2.48
CA ARG A 713 -8.33 -11.01 1.36
C ARG A 713 -7.05 -11.81 1.55
N LEU A 714 -7.11 -13.11 1.30
CA LEU A 714 -5.96 -13.97 1.08
C LEU A 714 -5.89 -14.45 -0.37
N ARG A 715 -4.70 -14.85 -0.78
CA ARG A 715 -4.45 -15.55 -2.04
C ARG A 715 -4.68 -17.04 -1.82
N GLU A 716 -5.46 -17.67 -2.69
CA GLU A 716 -5.73 -19.11 -2.66
C GLU A 716 -4.39 -19.90 -2.68
N GLY A 717 -4.23 -20.82 -1.72
CA GLY A 717 -2.99 -21.62 -1.57
C GLY A 717 -1.77 -20.90 -0.96
N ASP A 718 -1.88 -19.65 -0.49
CA ASP A 718 -0.83 -19.06 0.35
C ASP A 718 -0.83 -19.68 1.76
N ARG A 719 0.31 -19.60 2.48
CA ARG A 719 0.51 -20.34 3.74
C ARG A 719 -0.52 -20.04 4.84
N LEU A 720 -1.02 -18.80 4.93
CA LEU A 720 -2.07 -18.45 5.89
C LEU A 720 -3.45 -18.94 5.45
N HIS A 721 -3.72 -18.98 4.13
CA HIS A 721 -4.95 -19.57 3.60
C HIS A 721 -5.02 -21.05 3.98
N ALA A 722 -3.94 -21.80 3.74
CA ALA A 722 -3.85 -23.22 4.10
C ALA A 722 -3.93 -23.51 5.61
N VAL A 723 -3.80 -22.49 6.48
CA VAL A 723 -3.99 -22.60 7.94
C VAL A 723 -5.44 -22.32 8.35
N LEU A 724 -6.13 -21.42 7.64
CA LEU A 724 -7.55 -21.09 7.88
C LEU A 724 -8.52 -22.06 7.19
N ASP A 725 -8.10 -22.66 6.08
CA ASP A 725 -8.86 -23.60 5.25
C ASP A 725 -8.63 -25.07 5.65
N ALA A 726 -7.76 -25.31 6.64
CA ALA A 726 -7.54 -26.64 7.21
C ALA A 726 -8.74 -27.06 8.10
N PRO A 727 -9.25 -28.29 7.98
CA PRO A 727 -10.33 -28.79 8.83
C PRO A 727 -9.97 -28.72 10.32
N ALA A 728 -11.01 -28.60 11.17
CA ALA A 728 -10.94 -28.30 12.60
C ALA A 728 -9.92 -29.16 13.38
#